data_AF-A0AAU9SMK9-F1
#
_entry.id   AF-A0AAU9SMK9-F1
#
_cell.length_a   1.000
_cell.length_b   1.000
_cell.length_c   1.000
_cell.angle_alpha   90.00
_cell.angle_beta   90.00
_cell.angle_gamma   90.00
#
_symmetry.space_group_name_H-M   'P 1'
#
loop_
_entity.id
_entity.type
_entity.pdbx_description
1 polymer ?
#
loop_
_entity_poly.entity_id
_entity_poly.type
_entity_poly.pdbx_seq_one_letter_code
_entity_poly.pdbx_strand_id
1 'polypeptide(L)'
;MTFSMRDLDQALQGCGQKSGVEIWRIENFKPVAVPKESHGRFFTGDSYIVLKTTSSRNGSLHHDIHYWLGKDSSQDEAGAVAVMTVELDSALGGRAVQYREVQGQETEKFLSYFKPCIIPQEGGVASGFNHVKPEEHQTRLYICKGKHVVRVPFARSTLNHEDVFILDTESKIFQFSGSNSSIQERAKALEVVQYIKDTYHDGKCDIAAVEDGRMMADAEAGEFWGLFGGFAPLPKKPALNDDNKTAESDGIKLFSVDKGKTEAVEAESLEKELLDTNNCYILDCGLEMFVWKGRNTSIDQRKNASEAAEEFFRSSERPKSSLVSVMEGFETVMFRSKFDSWPASSTVAEPQQGRGKVAALLKRQGVNVQGLVKTSSSSSKDEPKSYIDGTGDLQVWRINGEEKILLEAAEQSKFYSGDCYIFQYSYPGEDREEHLVGTWLGKQSVEEDRATAISMASKMVESMKFMAAQARIYEGEEPIQFFVIMQSFITFKGGLSDAFKKHIAENEIPDTTYDADGVALFRVQGSAPENMQAIQIDAVSTGLNSSHCYILHGDSTVFTWCGNLTSSEDKELMERMLDLIKPNEPTKAHKEGSESDQFWELLGGKLEYPNQKMKKDGESDPHLFSCTLSNEIFNFTQDDLMTEDIFVLDCHTEIFVWVGQQVDPKKKPQVLAIGEKFLKHDFLLENLASETPIYIVTEGNEPPFFTRFFTWDASKSAMHGNSYQRKLAILTNKGKPLLDKPKRRVVAVYSSRSSVPDKAQPRSRSMTFSPDRARVRGRSPAFNALAANFENINTRNQSTPPPMVSPMVRKLYPKSLAPDLTKLAPKSSAIAARTALFERSRPTPQEPPTSPGLSEATNEAEAPKPTSETAEEESMSSIHEDSKEDEAEEESSLPTFPYERLKTDSEDPAEDIDLTRREAYMTSAEFKEKFEMTKNEFYKLPKNNNYITQPKERLYVSVLSMATERPSFELAKGINGLDKIVIRESRSRSAEVYLYGGHVTSWKNENGEELLYLSSKFSNLGALESHGFARNRIWEVDATPPPLPTNSSSNAFVDLILRPSEDDLKIWPHNFEFRMRVALGSEGELTLTSRIRNTNSDGKPFTFTFAYHTYFAVSDISTPTKIAILDHEKKRTFVVRKDGLADAVVWNPWEKKSKAISDLGDEDYKQMLCVEAAAIERPITLKPGEEWKGRLELSAVPSSYSSGQLDPKKVLHAMKKRVKEGVKR
;
A
#
# COMPACT_ATOMS: atom_id res chain seq x y z
N MET A 1 -32.70 20.22 -13.80
CA MET A 1 -33.33 19.39 -14.85
C MET A 1 -32.34 18.33 -15.28
N THR A 2 -32.77 17.16 -15.76
CA THR A 2 -31.86 16.09 -16.20
C THR A 2 -31.38 16.36 -17.63
N PHE A 3 -30.11 16.74 -17.77
CA PHE A 3 -29.41 16.80 -19.05
C PHE A 3 -29.40 15.39 -19.70
N SER A 4 -29.52 15.32 -21.02
CA SER A 4 -29.79 14.07 -21.74
C SER A 4 -28.87 13.89 -22.95
N MET A 5 -28.77 12.64 -23.43
CA MET A 5 -28.11 12.27 -24.70
C MET A 5 -28.63 13.00 -25.95
N ARG A 6 -29.71 13.78 -25.85
CA ARG A 6 -30.24 14.65 -26.93
C ARG A 6 -29.73 16.09 -26.87
N ASP A 7 -29.20 16.49 -25.73
CA ASP A 7 -28.73 17.85 -25.45
C ASP A 7 -27.22 18.01 -25.75
N LEU A 8 -26.51 16.88 -25.91
CA LEU A 8 -25.13 16.80 -26.42
C LEU A 8 -25.02 17.16 -27.91
N ASP A 9 -23.85 17.64 -28.33
CA ASP A 9 -23.49 17.75 -29.74
C ASP A 9 -23.63 16.40 -30.47
N GLN A 10 -24.11 16.46 -31.71
CA GLN A 10 -24.46 15.31 -32.55
C GLN A 10 -23.35 14.25 -32.65
N ALA A 11 -22.07 14.64 -32.60
CA ALA A 11 -20.95 13.71 -32.70
C ALA A 11 -20.76 12.82 -31.45
N LEU A 12 -21.28 13.21 -30.29
CA LEU A 12 -21.24 12.43 -29.04
C LEU A 12 -22.52 11.57 -28.82
N GLN A 13 -23.56 11.74 -29.65
CA GLN A 13 -24.85 11.10 -29.40
C GLN A 13 -24.79 9.58 -29.62
N GLY A 14 -24.98 8.82 -28.53
CA GLY A 14 -25.03 7.36 -28.56
C GLY A 14 -23.71 6.64 -28.25
N CYS A 15 -22.67 7.38 -27.83
CA CYS A 15 -21.45 6.80 -27.27
C CYS A 15 -21.72 6.01 -25.97
N GLY A 16 -20.73 5.25 -25.51
CA GLY A 16 -20.76 4.52 -24.24
C GLY A 16 -21.73 3.34 -24.19
N GLN A 17 -22.45 3.03 -25.27
CA GLN A 17 -23.43 1.93 -25.28
C GLN A 17 -22.81 0.52 -25.34
N LYS A 18 -21.47 0.41 -25.47
CA LYS A 18 -20.73 -0.84 -25.62
C LYS A 18 -19.34 -0.72 -24.99
N SER A 19 -18.80 -1.82 -24.47
CA SER A 19 -17.40 -1.91 -24.04
C SER A 19 -16.45 -1.60 -25.21
N GLY A 20 -15.43 -0.76 -24.98
CA GLY A 20 -14.50 -0.28 -26.00
C GLY A 20 -13.86 1.06 -25.64
N VAL A 21 -13.18 1.65 -26.62
CA VAL A 21 -12.66 3.02 -26.57
C VAL A 21 -13.25 3.81 -27.75
N GLU A 22 -13.71 5.02 -27.46
CA GLU A 22 -14.23 5.99 -28.42
C GLU A 22 -13.49 7.32 -28.22
N ILE A 23 -13.11 8.00 -29.30
CA ILE A 23 -12.23 9.18 -29.26
C ILE A 23 -12.78 10.27 -30.17
N TRP A 24 -12.72 11.51 -29.71
CA TRP A 24 -13.03 12.71 -30.46
C TRP A 24 -11.91 13.73 -30.33
N ARG A 25 -11.50 14.33 -31.44
CA ARG A 25 -10.63 15.51 -31.50
C ARG A 25 -11.52 16.75 -31.37
N ILE A 26 -11.07 17.81 -30.70
CA ILE A 26 -11.78 19.08 -30.73
C ILE A 26 -11.33 19.87 -31.97
N GLU A 27 -12.28 20.23 -32.83
CA GLU A 27 -12.03 21.07 -34.01
C GLU A 27 -12.99 22.25 -33.99
N ASN A 28 -12.47 23.48 -33.84
CA ASN A 28 -13.26 24.71 -33.77
C ASN A 28 -14.39 24.66 -32.70
N PHE A 29 -14.05 24.24 -31.48
CA PHE A 29 -14.99 24.06 -30.36
C PHE A 29 -16.09 23.02 -30.60
N LYS A 30 -15.83 21.99 -31.42
CA LYS A 30 -16.75 20.85 -31.61
C LYS A 30 -16.01 19.51 -31.56
N PRO A 31 -16.60 18.45 -30.98
CA PRO A 31 -16.03 17.11 -31.01
C PRO A 31 -16.18 16.48 -32.41
N VAL A 32 -15.09 15.98 -32.97
CA VAL A 32 -15.02 15.27 -34.25
C VAL A 32 -14.48 13.86 -34.01
N ALA A 33 -15.27 12.84 -34.32
CA ALA A 33 -14.93 11.44 -34.02
C ALA A 33 -13.67 10.97 -34.78
N VAL A 34 -12.68 10.45 -34.06
CA VAL A 34 -11.41 9.97 -34.61
C VAL A 34 -11.58 8.52 -35.12
N PRO A 35 -11.19 8.21 -36.38
CA PRO A 35 -11.21 6.85 -36.91
C PRO A 35 -10.37 5.88 -36.06
N LYS A 36 -10.83 4.63 -35.91
CA LYS A 36 -10.19 3.63 -35.05
C LYS A 36 -8.76 3.30 -35.48
N GLU A 37 -8.49 3.44 -36.77
CA GLU A 37 -7.18 3.28 -37.42
C GLU A 37 -6.19 4.41 -37.07
N SER A 38 -6.64 5.44 -36.36
CA SER A 38 -5.83 6.55 -35.84
C SER A 38 -6.01 6.78 -34.33
N HIS A 39 -6.61 5.84 -33.59
CA HIS A 39 -6.58 5.87 -32.12
C HIS A 39 -5.12 5.76 -31.64
N GLY A 40 -4.74 6.55 -30.63
CA GLY A 40 -3.34 6.70 -30.18
C GLY A 40 -2.52 7.74 -30.96
N ARG A 41 -3.04 8.31 -32.05
CA ARG A 41 -2.40 9.42 -32.78
C ARG A 41 -2.94 10.76 -32.30
N PHE A 42 -2.27 11.33 -31.30
CA PHE A 42 -2.56 12.66 -30.76
C PHE A 42 -1.68 13.71 -31.45
N PHE A 43 -2.21 14.92 -31.62
CA PHE A 43 -1.48 16.08 -32.16
C PHE A 43 -1.18 17.08 -31.04
N THR A 44 0.05 17.58 -31.01
CA THR A 44 0.60 18.41 -29.93
C THR A 44 -0.13 19.76 -29.78
N GLY A 45 -0.77 20.26 -30.85
CA GLY A 45 -1.50 21.53 -30.87
C GLY A 45 -3.01 21.44 -30.66
N ASP A 46 -3.57 20.29 -30.24
CA ASP A 46 -5.02 20.07 -30.10
C ASP A 46 -5.43 19.46 -28.75
N SER A 47 -6.73 19.48 -28.45
CA SER A 47 -7.37 18.76 -27.34
C SER A 47 -8.25 17.60 -27.82
N TYR A 48 -8.43 16.57 -26.99
CA TYR A 48 -9.19 15.35 -27.30
C TYR A 48 -10.08 14.90 -26.13
N ILE A 49 -11.19 14.25 -26.44
CA ILE A 49 -12.00 13.45 -25.48
C ILE A 49 -11.77 11.97 -25.81
N VAL A 50 -11.48 11.16 -24.80
CA VAL A 50 -11.34 9.71 -24.87
C VAL A 50 -12.30 9.07 -23.87
N LEU A 51 -13.37 8.46 -24.36
CA LEU A 51 -14.30 7.66 -23.56
C LEU A 51 -13.85 6.20 -23.59
N LYS A 52 -13.35 5.70 -22.46
CA LYS A 52 -13.21 4.26 -22.21
C LYS A 52 -14.52 3.78 -21.57
N THR A 53 -15.12 2.75 -22.15
CA THR A 53 -16.24 2.02 -21.53
C THR A 53 -15.83 0.59 -21.25
N THR A 54 -16.15 0.12 -20.05
CA THR A 54 -15.90 -1.24 -19.57
C THR A 54 -17.24 -1.86 -19.19
N SER A 55 -17.46 -3.13 -19.57
CA SER A 55 -18.61 -3.90 -19.10
C SER A 55 -18.14 -4.82 -17.98
N SER A 56 -18.71 -4.67 -16.79
CA SER A 56 -18.45 -5.61 -15.69
C SER A 56 -19.22 -6.91 -15.91
N ARG A 57 -18.81 -7.99 -15.24
CA ARG A 57 -19.45 -9.33 -15.28
C ARG A 57 -20.95 -9.30 -14.97
N ASN A 58 -21.39 -8.38 -14.11
CA ASN A 58 -22.80 -8.19 -13.74
C ASN A 58 -23.65 -7.50 -14.82
N GLY A 59 -23.07 -7.11 -15.95
CA GLY A 59 -23.75 -6.44 -17.07
C GLY A 59 -23.94 -4.93 -16.91
N SER A 60 -23.37 -4.32 -15.87
CA SER A 60 -23.23 -2.86 -15.77
C SER A 60 -22.15 -2.33 -16.72
N LEU A 61 -22.30 -1.08 -17.14
CA LEU A 61 -21.27 -0.34 -17.86
C LEU A 61 -20.66 0.71 -16.91
N HIS A 62 -19.33 0.72 -16.87
CA HIS A 62 -18.51 1.73 -16.22
C HIS A 62 -17.84 2.58 -17.30
N HIS A 63 -17.69 3.87 -17.01
CA HIS A 63 -17.19 4.87 -17.95
C HIS A 63 -16.04 5.66 -17.34
N ASP A 64 -14.95 5.77 -18.07
CA ASP A 64 -13.83 6.66 -17.77
C ASP A 64 -13.72 7.67 -18.93
N ILE A 65 -13.87 8.96 -18.65
CA ILE A 65 -13.71 10.02 -19.65
C ILE A 65 -12.39 10.72 -19.37
N HIS A 66 -11.45 10.60 -20.30
CA HIS A 66 -10.19 11.31 -20.23
C HIS A 66 -10.24 12.48 -21.23
N TYR A 67 -9.89 13.69 -20.81
CA TYR A 67 -9.62 14.78 -21.75
C TYR A 67 -8.11 15.02 -21.83
N TRP A 68 -7.56 14.84 -23.02
CA TRP A 68 -6.12 14.95 -23.28
C TRP A 68 -5.81 16.31 -23.89
N LEU A 69 -4.82 17.00 -23.31
CA LEU A 69 -4.38 18.33 -23.68
C LEU A 69 -2.98 18.29 -24.28
N GLY A 70 -2.88 18.64 -25.56
CA GLY A 70 -1.61 18.81 -26.24
C GLY A 70 -0.79 19.96 -25.65
N LYS A 71 0.54 19.82 -25.64
CA LYS A 71 1.49 20.80 -25.05
C LYS A 71 1.34 22.20 -25.65
N ASP A 72 1.00 22.27 -26.94
CA ASP A 72 0.85 23.51 -27.70
C ASP A 72 -0.65 23.80 -28.02
N SER A 73 -1.58 23.12 -27.33
CA SER A 73 -3.04 23.27 -27.46
C SER A 73 -3.52 24.63 -26.93
N SER A 74 -4.60 25.16 -27.50
CA SER A 74 -5.12 26.48 -27.15
C SER A 74 -5.90 26.46 -25.83
N GLN A 75 -5.80 27.55 -25.04
CA GLN A 75 -6.44 27.64 -23.72
C GLN A 75 -7.98 27.58 -23.80
N ASP A 76 -8.57 28.23 -24.81
CA ASP A 76 -10.02 28.23 -25.01
C ASP A 76 -10.54 26.80 -25.31
N GLU A 77 -9.77 26.02 -26.06
CA GLU A 77 -10.08 24.65 -26.44
C GLU A 77 -9.91 23.68 -25.26
N ALA A 78 -8.88 23.88 -24.44
CA ALA A 78 -8.69 23.17 -23.17
C ALA A 78 -9.84 23.45 -22.17
N GLY A 79 -10.32 24.69 -22.10
CA GLY A 79 -11.53 25.04 -21.34
C GLY A 79 -12.78 24.36 -21.90
N ALA A 80 -12.98 24.41 -23.22
CA ALA A 80 -14.13 23.80 -23.87
C ALA A 80 -14.19 22.27 -23.71
N VAL A 81 -13.05 21.56 -23.80
CA VAL A 81 -13.03 20.10 -23.65
C VAL A 81 -13.36 19.64 -22.22
N ALA A 82 -12.96 20.42 -21.21
CA ALA A 82 -13.34 20.17 -19.82
C ALA A 82 -14.87 20.34 -19.61
N VAL A 83 -15.46 21.40 -20.17
CA VAL A 83 -16.93 21.63 -20.12
C VAL A 83 -17.71 20.53 -20.85
N MET A 84 -17.27 20.12 -22.05
CA MET A 84 -17.88 19.01 -22.80
C MET A 84 -17.81 17.68 -22.03
N THR A 85 -16.73 17.45 -21.27
CA THR A 85 -16.56 16.25 -20.43
C THR A 85 -17.62 16.17 -19.32
N VAL A 86 -17.97 17.30 -18.71
CA VAL A 86 -19.05 17.38 -17.69
C VAL A 86 -20.43 17.15 -18.31
N GLU A 87 -20.67 17.62 -19.53
CA GLU A 87 -21.91 17.35 -20.28
C GLU A 87 -22.03 15.87 -20.68
N LEU A 88 -20.92 15.27 -21.14
CA LEU A 88 -20.85 13.86 -21.53
C LEU A 88 -21.15 12.91 -20.37
N ASP A 89 -20.50 13.11 -19.21
CA ASP A 89 -20.82 12.36 -17.99
C ASP A 89 -22.29 12.54 -17.57
N SER A 90 -22.79 13.78 -17.59
CA SER A 90 -24.20 14.08 -17.25
C SER A 90 -25.18 13.32 -18.15
N ALA A 91 -24.89 13.19 -19.45
CA ALA A 91 -25.68 12.42 -20.40
C ALA A 91 -25.52 10.89 -20.28
N LEU A 92 -24.35 10.41 -19.81
CA LEU A 92 -24.11 9.01 -19.41
C LEU A 92 -24.72 8.68 -18.03
N GLY A 93 -25.23 9.67 -17.32
CA GLY A 93 -26.01 9.53 -16.09
C GLY A 93 -25.32 9.94 -14.80
N GLY A 94 -24.20 10.68 -14.87
CA GLY A 94 -23.45 11.16 -13.70
C GLY A 94 -22.75 10.02 -12.95
N ARG A 95 -21.94 9.24 -13.66
CA ARG A 95 -21.29 8.01 -13.20
C ARG A 95 -19.86 7.82 -13.70
N ALA A 96 -19.40 8.65 -14.62
CA ALA A 96 -18.08 8.53 -15.19
C ALA A 96 -17.04 9.17 -14.26
N VAL A 97 -15.88 8.52 -14.12
CA VAL A 97 -14.70 9.20 -13.57
C VAL A 97 -14.09 10.03 -14.68
N GLN A 98 -13.76 11.29 -14.39
CA GLN A 98 -13.26 12.25 -15.38
C GLN A 98 -11.79 12.52 -15.09
N TYR A 99 -10.91 12.37 -16.07
CA TYR A 99 -9.46 12.49 -15.92
C TYR A 99 -8.90 13.58 -16.83
N ARG A 100 -8.03 14.43 -16.27
CA ARG A 100 -7.23 15.40 -17.03
C ARG A 100 -5.90 14.77 -17.40
N GLU A 101 -5.63 14.66 -18.69
CA GLU A 101 -4.39 14.10 -19.22
C GLU A 101 -3.62 15.23 -19.92
N VAL A 102 -2.33 15.39 -19.62
CA VAL A 102 -1.47 16.42 -20.23
C VAL A 102 -0.30 15.73 -20.93
N GLN A 103 0.05 16.22 -22.12
CA GLN A 103 1.12 15.65 -22.94
C GLN A 103 2.46 15.48 -22.17
N GLY A 104 2.89 14.23 -21.99
CA GLY A 104 4.10 13.86 -21.26
C GLY A 104 3.94 13.76 -19.74
N GLN A 105 2.70 13.78 -19.23
CA GLN A 105 2.32 13.60 -17.82
C GLN A 105 1.05 12.74 -17.70
N GLU A 106 0.78 11.88 -18.68
CA GLU A 106 -0.43 11.06 -18.74
C GLU A 106 -0.47 9.95 -17.67
N THR A 107 -1.67 9.61 -17.22
CA THR A 107 -1.89 8.55 -16.24
C THR A 107 -1.54 7.18 -16.82
N GLU A 108 -0.97 6.30 -15.98
CA GLU A 108 -0.73 4.88 -16.33
C GLU A 108 -2.02 4.15 -16.78
N LYS A 109 -3.19 4.64 -16.35
CA LYS A 109 -4.52 4.19 -16.78
C LYS A 109 -4.82 4.63 -18.23
N PHE A 110 -4.68 5.90 -18.58
CA PHE A 110 -4.84 6.38 -19.96
C PHE A 110 -3.85 5.70 -20.92
N LEU A 111 -2.58 5.63 -20.55
CA LEU A 111 -1.54 4.98 -21.36
C LEU A 111 -1.82 3.49 -21.60
N SER A 112 -2.54 2.82 -20.70
CA SER A 112 -2.92 1.41 -20.88
C SER A 112 -3.89 1.16 -22.05
N TYR A 113 -4.63 2.18 -22.49
CA TYR A 113 -5.52 2.07 -23.65
C TYR A 113 -4.76 2.06 -24.98
N PHE A 114 -3.51 2.55 -24.98
CA PHE A 114 -2.69 2.80 -26.16
C PHE A 114 -1.38 2.00 -26.11
N LYS A 115 -1.48 0.69 -25.84
CA LYS A 115 -0.32 -0.21 -25.84
C LYS A 115 0.34 -0.25 -27.24
N PRO A 116 1.68 -0.17 -27.34
CA PRO A 116 2.65 -0.10 -26.23
C PRO A 116 2.94 1.32 -25.73
N CYS A 117 2.65 2.35 -26.53
CA CYS A 117 2.89 3.76 -26.20
C CYS A 117 2.04 4.70 -27.07
N ILE A 118 1.87 5.94 -26.61
CA ILE A 118 1.50 7.07 -27.46
C ILE A 118 2.77 7.76 -27.99
N ILE A 119 2.71 8.29 -29.21
CA ILE A 119 3.74 9.16 -29.78
C ILE A 119 3.03 10.39 -30.37
N PRO A 120 2.94 11.50 -29.62
CA PRO A 120 2.32 12.73 -30.10
C PRO A 120 3.03 13.27 -31.35
N GLN A 121 2.23 13.74 -32.32
CA GLN A 121 2.70 14.32 -33.57
C GLN A 121 2.75 15.86 -33.46
N GLU A 122 3.62 16.51 -34.24
CA GLU A 122 3.69 17.96 -34.32
C GLU A 122 2.56 18.52 -35.20
N GLY A 123 2.09 19.74 -34.91
CA GLY A 123 0.97 20.38 -35.59
C GLY A 123 -0.38 20.18 -34.89
N GLY A 124 -1.46 20.53 -35.60
CA GLY A 124 -2.84 20.54 -35.10
C GLY A 124 -3.82 21.25 -36.06
N VAL A 125 -5.08 21.42 -35.64
CA VAL A 125 -6.16 22.10 -36.38
C VAL A 125 -5.76 23.54 -36.72
N ALA A 126 -5.19 24.27 -35.75
CA ALA A 126 -4.74 25.65 -35.93
C ALA A 126 -3.60 25.81 -36.96
N SER A 127 -2.88 24.73 -37.28
CA SER A 127 -1.86 24.70 -38.34
C SER A 127 -2.35 24.03 -39.64
N GLY A 128 -3.65 23.73 -39.74
CA GLY A 128 -4.29 23.16 -40.93
C GLY A 128 -4.06 21.66 -41.15
N PHE A 129 -3.58 20.93 -40.14
CA PHE A 129 -3.37 19.49 -40.22
C PHE A 129 -4.67 18.73 -39.95
N ASN A 130 -5.49 18.60 -41.01
CA ASN A 130 -6.78 17.92 -40.93
C ASN A 130 -6.71 16.41 -41.23
N HIS A 131 -5.61 15.91 -41.82
CA HIS A 131 -5.19 14.50 -41.83
C HIS A 131 -3.75 14.39 -42.37
N VAL A 132 -3.07 13.28 -42.06
CA VAL A 132 -1.66 13.02 -42.43
C VAL A 132 -1.46 12.98 -43.94
N LYS A 133 -0.56 13.83 -44.46
CA LYS A 133 0.06 13.66 -45.79
C LYS A 133 1.18 12.61 -45.68
N PRO A 134 1.48 11.82 -46.73
CA PRO A 134 2.66 10.96 -46.71
C PRO A 134 3.91 11.84 -46.58
N GLU A 135 4.58 11.75 -45.43
CA GLU A 135 5.87 12.40 -45.19
C GLU A 135 6.98 11.63 -45.90
N GLU A 136 8.00 12.35 -46.38
CA GLU A 136 9.30 11.74 -46.65
C GLU A 136 9.89 11.28 -45.30
N HIS A 137 10.48 10.08 -45.25
CA HIS A 137 10.97 9.52 -43.99
C HIS A 137 12.07 10.42 -43.39
N GLN A 138 11.80 11.01 -42.23
CA GLN A 138 12.77 11.75 -41.44
C GLN A 138 13.35 10.85 -40.36
N THR A 139 14.68 10.77 -40.27
CA THR A 139 15.39 10.17 -39.13
C THR A 139 14.88 10.75 -37.80
N ARG A 140 14.40 9.90 -36.89
CA ARG A 140 13.80 10.31 -35.61
C ARG A 140 14.52 9.62 -34.46
N LEU A 141 14.88 10.39 -33.43
CA LEU A 141 15.37 9.85 -32.17
C LEU A 141 14.26 9.96 -31.12
N TYR A 142 14.04 8.87 -30.39
CA TYR A 142 13.11 8.80 -29.28
C TYR A 142 13.83 8.36 -28.01
N ILE A 143 13.36 8.83 -26.86
CA ILE A 143 13.76 8.34 -25.53
C ILE A 143 12.57 7.60 -24.90
N CYS A 144 12.83 6.42 -24.33
CA CYS A 144 11.82 5.59 -23.67
C CYS A 144 11.99 5.67 -22.16
N LYS A 145 10.94 6.06 -21.44
CA LYS A 145 10.88 6.14 -19.97
C LYS A 145 9.61 5.48 -19.45
N GLY A 146 9.72 4.22 -19.04
CA GLY A 146 8.54 3.41 -18.72
C GLY A 146 7.66 3.22 -19.96
N LYS A 147 6.40 3.70 -19.90
CA LYS A 147 5.47 3.76 -21.04
C LYS A 147 5.56 5.06 -21.86
N HIS A 148 6.26 6.08 -21.36
CA HIS A 148 6.38 7.38 -22.04
C HIS A 148 7.45 7.32 -23.12
N VAL A 149 7.11 7.74 -24.35
CA VAL A 149 8.00 7.78 -25.50
C VAL A 149 8.01 9.20 -26.06
N VAL A 150 9.16 9.87 -25.98
CA VAL A 150 9.27 11.29 -26.34
C VAL A 150 10.22 11.44 -27.53
N ARG A 151 9.76 12.13 -28.59
CA ARG A 151 10.63 12.56 -29.71
C ARG A 151 11.64 13.57 -29.17
N VAL A 152 12.92 13.32 -29.41
CA VAL A 152 14.03 14.16 -28.94
C VAL A 152 14.93 14.58 -30.11
N PRO A 153 15.71 15.67 -29.98
CA PRO A 153 16.62 16.09 -31.04
C PRO A 153 17.61 14.97 -31.40
N PHE A 154 17.71 14.65 -32.69
CA PHE A 154 18.69 13.71 -33.24
C PHE A 154 20.10 14.31 -33.14
N ALA A 155 20.70 14.17 -31.97
CA ALA A 155 22.01 14.71 -31.62
C ALA A 155 22.71 13.79 -30.62
N ARG A 156 24.03 13.66 -30.74
CA ARG A 156 24.84 12.80 -29.86
C ARG A 156 24.83 13.25 -28.40
N SER A 157 24.56 14.55 -28.16
CA SER A 157 24.38 15.15 -26.82
C SER A 157 23.11 14.71 -26.10
N THR A 158 22.15 14.10 -26.82
CA THR A 158 20.89 13.61 -26.26
C THR A 158 21.06 12.22 -25.61
N LEU A 159 22.02 11.42 -26.10
CA LEU A 159 22.31 10.07 -25.61
C LEU A 159 23.05 10.10 -24.27
N ASN A 160 22.75 9.16 -23.38
CA ASN A 160 23.43 9.00 -22.09
C ASN A 160 23.50 7.52 -21.66
N HIS A 161 24.11 7.25 -20.50
CA HIS A 161 24.35 5.90 -19.97
C HIS A 161 23.17 5.28 -19.20
N GLU A 162 22.09 6.04 -18.92
CA GLU A 162 20.97 5.63 -18.07
C GLU A 162 19.73 5.23 -18.87
N ASP A 163 19.34 6.06 -19.83
CA ASP A 163 18.08 5.92 -20.56
C ASP A 163 18.18 4.94 -21.75
N VAL A 164 17.03 4.46 -22.24
CA VAL A 164 16.94 3.65 -23.49
C VAL A 164 16.44 4.54 -24.63
N PHE A 165 17.09 4.46 -25.79
CA PHE A 165 16.81 5.28 -26.96
C PHE A 165 16.45 4.43 -28.17
N ILE A 166 15.59 4.96 -29.03
CA ILE A 166 15.25 4.35 -30.32
C ILE A 166 15.57 5.33 -31.43
N LEU A 167 16.47 4.95 -32.34
CA LEU A 167 16.80 5.68 -33.55
C LEU A 167 16.09 5.01 -34.74
N ASP A 168 15.09 5.70 -35.25
CA ASP A 168 14.29 5.33 -36.41
C ASP A 168 14.93 5.90 -37.68
N THR A 169 15.19 5.03 -38.67
CA THR A 169 15.79 5.39 -39.98
C THR A 169 15.11 4.59 -41.09
N GLU A 170 15.17 5.07 -42.33
CA GLU A 170 14.42 4.56 -43.50
C GLU A 170 14.55 3.04 -43.73
N SER A 171 15.70 2.45 -43.39
CA SER A 171 15.98 1.02 -43.60
C SER A 171 16.15 0.20 -42.32
N LYS A 172 16.35 0.85 -41.16
CA LYS A 172 16.71 0.18 -39.90
C LYS A 172 16.30 0.99 -38.67
N ILE A 173 15.72 0.31 -37.69
CA ILE A 173 15.47 0.86 -36.35
C ILE A 173 16.53 0.30 -35.39
N PHE A 174 17.26 1.19 -34.71
CA PHE A 174 18.24 0.82 -33.71
C PHE A 174 17.67 1.09 -32.31
N GLN A 175 17.68 0.10 -31.43
CA GLN A 175 17.57 0.35 -30.00
C GLN A 175 18.97 0.53 -29.41
N PHE A 176 19.25 1.71 -28.86
CA PHE A 176 20.46 1.96 -28.05
C PHE A 176 20.10 1.87 -26.57
N SER A 177 20.71 0.91 -25.86
CA SER A 177 20.48 0.68 -24.44
C SER A 177 21.66 1.20 -23.61
N GLY A 178 21.43 2.26 -22.82
CA GLY A 178 22.42 2.79 -21.87
C GLY A 178 22.87 1.72 -20.87
N SER A 179 24.14 1.74 -20.45
CA SER A 179 24.74 0.68 -19.62
C SER A 179 24.01 0.47 -18.28
N ASN A 180 23.48 1.53 -17.68
CA ASN A 180 22.74 1.50 -16.42
C ASN A 180 21.22 1.22 -16.58
N SER A 181 20.68 1.19 -17.80
CA SER A 181 19.24 0.96 -18.03
C SER A 181 18.80 -0.44 -17.57
N SER A 182 17.60 -0.57 -17.00
CA SER A 182 17.09 -1.87 -16.52
C SER A 182 16.71 -2.82 -17.67
N ILE A 183 16.64 -4.12 -17.38
CA ILE A 183 16.19 -5.13 -18.35
C ILE A 183 14.72 -4.85 -18.74
N GLN A 184 13.91 -4.40 -17.79
CA GLN A 184 12.50 -4.06 -17.98
C GLN A 184 12.32 -2.88 -18.94
N GLU A 185 13.12 -1.81 -18.83
CA GLU A 185 13.08 -0.66 -19.75
C GLU A 185 13.55 -1.07 -21.15
N ARG A 186 14.65 -1.84 -21.26
CA ARG A 186 15.12 -2.37 -22.54
C ARG A 186 14.07 -3.25 -23.21
N ALA A 187 13.32 -4.03 -22.44
CA ALA A 187 12.26 -4.91 -22.92
C ALA A 187 10.99 -4.16 -23.34
N LYS A 188 10.60 -3.08 -22.63
CA LYS A 188 9.48 -2.21 -23.03
C LYS A 188 9.81 -1.40 -24.28
N ALA A 189 11.04 -0.89 -24.40
CA ALA A 189 11.49 -0.19 -25.61
C ALA A 189 11.39 -1.05 -26.89
N LEU A 190 11.57 -2.37 -26.80
CA LEU A 190 11.38 -3.28 -27.94
C LEU A 190 9.93 -3.33 -28.45
N GLU A 191 8.94 -3.12 -27.58
CA GLU A 191 7.53 -3.03 -27.99
C GLU A 191 7.30 -1.75 -28.81
N VAL A 192 7.91 -0.64 -28.38
CA VAL A 192 7.92 0.64 -29.10
C VAL A 192 8.65 0.50 -30.45
N VAL A 193 9.77 -0.21 -30.52
CA VAL A 193 10.46 -0.56 -31.78
C VAL A 193 9.52 -1.33 -32.72
N GLN A 194 8.77 -2.31 -32.22
CA GLN A 194 7.82 -3.05 -33.05
C GLN A 194 6.64 -2.18 -33.50
N TYR A 195 6.13 -1.31 -32.64
CA TYR A 195 5.08 -0.35 -33.01
C TYR A 195 5.54 0.63 -34.10
N ILE A 196 6.76 1.18 -33.99
CA ILE A 196 7.37 2.03 -35.02
C ILE A 196 7.52 1.24 -36.34
N LYS A 197 8.01 0.00 -36.27
CA LYS A 197 8.15 -0.90 -37.43
C LYS A 197 6.83 -1.23 -38.11
N ASP A 198 5.77 -1.57 -37.38
CA ASP A 198 4.47 -1.87 -37.97
C ASP A 198 3.73 -0.62 -38.48
N THR A 199 3.91 0.53 -37.82
CA THR A 199 3.13 1.77 -38.08
C THR A 199 3.76 2.68 -39.13
N TYR A 200 5.08 2.82 -39.13
CA TYR A 200 5.81 3.73 -40.03
C TYR A 200 6.57 3.01 -41.14
N HIS A 201 6.74 1.69 -41.06
CA HIS A 201 7.48 0.87 -42.04
C HIS A 201 6.70 -0.34 -42.59
N ASP A 202 5.37 -0.40 -42.44
CA ASP A 202 4.51 -1.54 -42.87
C ASP A 202 4.89 -2.93 -42.29
N GLY A 203 5.75 -2.98 -41.26
CA GLY A 203 6.36 -4.20 -40.72
C GLY A 203 7.70 -4.59 -41.36
N LYS A 204 8.23 -3.79 -42.30
CA LYS A 204 9.34 -4.12 -43.21
C LYS A 204 10.61 -3.28 -42.97
N CYS A 205 11.07 -3.24 -41.72
CA CYS A 205 12.31 -2.57 -41.33
C CYS A 205 13.20 -3.51 -40.51
N ASP A 206 14.52 -3.42 -40.69
CA ASP A 206 15.47 -4.20 -39.88
C ASP A 206 15.52 -3.65 -38.45
N ILE A 207 15.81 -4.53 -37.48
CA ILE A 207 15.97 -4.15 -36.07
C ILE A 207 17.41 -4.48 -35.65
N ALA A 208 18.09 -3.47 -35.11
CA ALA A 208 19.45 -3.57 -34.57
C ALA A 208 19.46 -3.29 -33.06
N ALA A 209 20.31 -4.02 -32.32
CA ALA A 209 20.34 -3.99 -30.86
C ALA A 209 21.72 -3.53 -30.35
N VAL A 210 21.85 -2.23 -30.09
CA VAL A 210 23.10 -1.59 -29.68
C VAL A 210 23.17 -1.45 -28.17
N GLU A 211 24.22 -1.96 -27.57
CA GLU A 211 24.50 -1.81 -26.13
C GLU A 211 25.63 -0.80 -25.93
N ASP A 212 25.43 0.11 -24.98
CA ASP A 212 26.45 1.04 -24.51
C ASP A 212 27.74 0.29 -24.07
N GLY A 213 28.89 0.86 -24.40
CA GLY A 213 30.20 0.23 -24.19
C GLY A 213 30.60 -0.86 -25.19
N ARG A 214 29.75 -1.30 -26.13
CA ARG A 214 30.19 -2.20 -27.23
C ARG A 214 31.12 -1.48 -28.20
N MET A 215 32.22 -2.15 -28.54
CA MET A 215 33.25 -1.63 -29.44
C MET A 215 32.81 -1.66 -30.91
N MET A 216 33.40 -0.78 -31.72
CA MET A 216 33.22 -0.64 -33.19
C MET A 216 33.59 -1.89 -34.03
N ALA A 217 33.83 -3.04 -33.40
CA ALA A 217 33.98 -4.35 -34.04
C ALA A 217 32.62 -5.07 -34.20
N ASP A 218 31.58 -4.64 -33.47
CA ASP A 218 30.19 -5.01 -33.71
C ASP A 218 29.65 -4.16 -34.88
N ALA A 219 29.06 -4.81 -35.89
CA ALA A 219 28.64 -4.15 -37.13
C ALA A 219 27.40 -3.26 -36.92
N GLU A 220 26.45 -3.69 -36.08
CA GLU A 220 25.24 -2.92 -35.77
C GLU A 220 25.59 -1.66 -34.97
N ALA A 221 26.52 -1.78 -34.01
CA ALA A 221 27.05 -0.64 -33.26
C ALA A 221 27.89 0.31 -34.14
N GLY A 222 28.73 -0.21 -35.03
CA GLY A 222 29.55 0.61 -35.94
C GLY A 222 28.71 1.44 -36.92
N GLU A 223 27.61 0.86 -37.43
CA GLU A 223 26.62 1.54 -38.26
C GLU A 223 25.91 2.66 -37.49
N PHE A 224 25.42 2.35 -36.28
CA PHE A 224 24.78 3.32 -35.37
C PHE A 224 25.68 4.53 -35.05
N TRP A 225 26.93 4.30 -34.63
CA TRP A 225 27.86 5.38 -34.35
C TRP A 225 28.25 6.17 -35.61
N GLY A 226 28.22 5.54 -36.79
CA GLY A 226 28.40 6.21 -38.08
C GLY A 226 27.38 7.32 -38.33
N LEU A 227 26.11 7.09 -37.95
CA LEU A 227 25.03 8.09 -38.07
C LEU A 227 25.24 9.33 -37.20
N PHE A 228 26.01 9.22 -36.12
CA PHE A 228 26.40 10.34 -35.24
C PHE A 228 27.77 10.96 -35.57
N GLY A 229 28.39 10.56 -36.70
CA GLY A 229 29.71 11.05 -37.11
C GLY A 229 30.90 10.32 -36.47
N GLY A 230 30.66 9.20 -35.79
CA GLY A 230 31.68 8.36 -35.15
C GLY A 230 31.50 8.22 -33.63
N PHE A 231 32.28 7.32 -33.04
CA PHE A 231 32.29 7.11 -31.59
C PHE A 231 32.98 8.28 -30.87
N ALA A 232 32.31 8.84 -29.87
CA ALA A 232 32.88 9.83 -28.95
C ALA A 232 32.16 9.71 -27.58
N PRO A 233 32.83 10.01 -26.45
CA PRO A 233 32.27 9.85 -25.12
C PRO A 233 30.90 10.53 -24.98
N LEU A 234 29.93 9.79 -24.41
CA LEU A 234 28.62 10.33 -24.09
C LEU A 234 28.75 11.37 -22.95
N PRO A 235 27.86 12.38 -22.92
CA PRO A 235 27.76 13.24 -21.76
C PRO A 235 27.41 12.39 -20.54
N LYS A 236 28.18 12.55 -19.46
CA LYS A 236 27.59 12.32 -18.14
C LYS A 236 26.45 13.31 -18.02
N LYS A 237 25.25 12.81 -17.80
CA LYS A 237 24.16 13.58 -17.21
C LYS A 237 24.76 14.32 -16.00
N PRO A 238 24.48 15.61 -15.75
CA PRO A 238 24.53 16.05 -14.36
C PRO A 238 23.66 15.06 -13.58
N ALA A 239 24.05 14.71 -12.35
CA ALA A 239 23.09 14.03 -11.49
C ALA A 239 21.84 14.90 -11.53
N LEU A 240 20.72 14.33 -12.01
CA LEU A 240 19.45 14.96 -11.75
C LEU A 240 19.41 15.00 -10.22
N ASN A 241 19.41 16.21 -9.66
CA ASN A 241 18.69 16.42 -8.43
C ASN A 241 17.34 15.76 -8.71
N ASP A 242 17.03 14.70 -7.98
CA ASP A 242 15.70 14.13 -8.11
C ASP A 242 14.79 15.24 -7.60
N ASP A 243 14.17 15.99 -8.51
CA ASP A 243 13.26 17.09 -8.17
C ASP A 243 11.92 16.54 -7.63
N ASN A 244 11.90 15.24 -7.29
CA ASN A 244 11.48 14.81 -5.95
C ASN A 244 12.40 15.36 -4.82
N LYS A 245 12.69 16.67 -4.83
CA LYS A 245 12.51 17.41 -3.59
C LYS A 245 11.11 17.02 -3.18
N THR A 246 10.98 16.30 -2.07
CA THR A 246 9.66 16.09 -1.50
C THR A 246 9.18 17.50 -1.21
N ALA A 247 8.27 18.03 -2.05
CA ALA A 247 7.63 19.29 -1.78
C ALA A 247 7.08 19.13 -0.36
N GLU A 248 7.52 20.00 0.55
CA GLU A 248 7.07 19.95 1.93
C GLU A 248 5.55 19.89 1.87
N SER A 249 4.97 18.81 2.41
CA SER A 249 3.59 18.47 2.12
C SER A 249 2.68 19.40 2.90
N ASP A 250 2.52 20.59 2.31
CA ASP A 250 1.39 21.47 2.45
C ASP A 250 0.15 20.58 2.55
N GLY A 251 -0.45 20.54 3.74
CA GLY A 251 -1.36 19.47 4.16
C GLY A 251 -2.55 19.32 3.21
N ILE A 252 -3.22 18.16 3.21
CA ILE A 252 -4.36 17.94 2.33
C ILE A 252 -5.42 19.00 2.63
N LYS A 253 -5.75 19.83 1.64
CA LYS A 253 -6.67 20.97 1.78
C LYS A 253 -7.98 20.66 1.07
N LEU A 254 -9.09 20.81 1.79
CA LEU A 254 -10.44 20.72 1.22
C LEU A 254 -10.97 22.13 0.96
N PHE A 255 -11.48 22.36 -0.23
CA PHE A 255 -12.18 23.58 -0.62
C PHE A 255 -13.60 23.23 -1.05
N SER A 256 -14.59 24.01 -0.62
CA SER A 256 -15.93 23.99 -1.20
C SER A 256 -16.00 24.95 -2.40
N VAL A 257 -16.91 24.71 -3.35
CA VAL A 257 -17.10 25.57 -4.52
C VAL A 257 -18.53 26.10 -4.61
N ASP A 258 -18.69 27.41 -4.43
CA ASP A 258 -19.93 28.14 -4.74
C ASP A 258 -19.68 29.14 -5.89
N LYS A 259 -20.56 29.12 -6.90
CA LYS A 259 -20.54 30.05 -8.06
C LYS A 259 -19.17 30.22 -8.74
N GLY A 260 -18.33 29.17 -8.72
CA GLY A 260 -16.99 29.17 -9.32
C GLY A 260 -15.88 29.75 -8.44
N LYS A 261 -16.16 30.07 -7.17
CA LYS A 261 -15.15 30.46 -6.18
C LYS A 261 -14.85 29.32 -5.23
N THR A 262 -13.58 29.19 -4.84
CA THR A 262 -13.10 28.25 -3.83
C THR A 262 -13.10 28.88 -2.45
N GLU A 263 -13.75 28.24 -1.48
CA GLU A 263 -13.73 28.63 -0.07
C GLU A 263 -13.16 27.46 0.75
N ALA A 264 -12.10 27.71 1.53
CA ALA A 264 -11.41 26.67 2.30
C ALA A 264 -12.31 26.10 3.41
N VAL A 265 -12.27 24.78 3.58
CA VAL A 265 -13.00 24.06 4.64
C VAL A 265 -12.01 23.78 5.76
N GLU A 266 -12.17 24.47 6.90
CA GLU A 266 -11.36 24.23 8.10
C GLU A 266 -11.82 22.93 8.79
N ALA A 267 -10.95 21.92 8.78
CA ALA A 267 -11.16 20.63 9.46
C ALA A 267 -9.81 20.05 9.91
N GLU A 268 -9.78 19.41 11.09
CA GLU A 268 -8.57 18.77 11.65
C GLU A 268 -8.35 17.35 11.10
N SER A 269 -9.41 16.71 10.61
CA SER A 269 -9.46 15.38 10.00
C SER A 269 -10.28 15.41 8.70
N LEU A 270 -10.06 14.46 7.80
CA LEU A 270 -10.83 14.31 6.57
C LEU A 270 -11.83 13.17 6.70
N GLU A 271 -13.03 13.51 7.19
CA GLU A 271 -14.17 12.60 7.27
C GLU A 271 -15.06 12.73 6.02
N LYS A 272 -15.60 11.59 5.54
CA LYS A 272 -16.49 11.54 4.37
C LYS A 272 -17.79 12.33 4.59
N GLU A 273 -18.13 12.63 5.84
CA GLU A 273 -19.25 13.44 6.31
C GLU A 273 -19.11 14.94 5.96
N LEU A 274 -17.91 15.42 5.63
CA LEU A 274 -17.67 16.80 5.18
C LEU A 274 -18.23 17.10 3.78
N LEU A 275 -18.58 16.07 3.00
CA LEU A 275 -18.99 16.16 1.60
C LEU A 275 -20.53 16.19 1.45
N ASP A 276 -21.11 17.39 1.38
CA ASP A 276 -22.55 17.57 1.15
C ASP A 276 -22.94 17.25 -0.31
N THR A 277 -23.87 16.30 -0.47
CA THR A 277 -24.50 15.86 -1.74
C THR A 277 -25.02 17.00 -2.65
N ASN A 278 -25.29 18.17 -2.09
CA ASN A 278 -25.81 19.35 -2.82
C ASN A 278 -24.70 20.28 -3.36
N ASN A 279 -23.44 20.05 -2.96
CA ASN A 279 -22.28 20.91 -3.24
C ASN A 279 -21.19 20.22 -4.08
N CYS A 280 -20.24 21.02 -4.56
CA CYS A 280 -19.01 20.54 -5.19
C CYS A 280 -17.81 20.93 -4.31
N TYR A 281 -16.78 20.10 -4.31
CA TYR A 281 -15.56 20.29 -3.53
C TYR A 281 -14.31 20.00 -4.36
N ILE A 282 -13.21 20.69 -4.05
CA ILE A 282 -11.87 20.41 -4.56
C ILE A 282 -11.01 19.96 -3.38
N LEU A 283 -10.44 18.76 -3.50
CA LEU A 283 -9.48 18.21 -2.55
C LEU A 283 -8.09 18.31 -3.16
N ASP A 284 -7.21 19.06 -2.51
CA ASP A 284 -5.83 19.29 -2.93
C ASP A 284 -4.86 18.45 -2.09
N CYS A 285 -4.18 17.50 -2.72
CA CYS A 285 -3.15 16.65 -2.11
C CYS A 285 -1.74 16.98 -2.65
N GLY A 286 -1.49 18.21 -3.15
CA GLY A 286 -0.19 18.65 -3.65
C GLY A 286 0.11 18.17 -5.07
N LEU A 287 0.41 16.87 -5.22
CA LEU A 287 0.68 16.19 -6.50
C LEU A 287 -0.56 15.54 -7.13
N GLU A 288 -1.66 15.44 -6.38
CA GLU A 288 -2.94 14.95 -6.89
C GLU A 288 -4.04 15.93 -6.45
N MET A 289 -5.01 16.18 -7.33
CA MET A 289 -6.16 17.03 -7.04
C MET A 289 -7.44 16.33 -7.48
N PHE A 290 -8.48 16.39 -6.66
CA PHE A 290 -9.75 15.73 -6.93
C PHE A 290 -10.92 16.71 -6.88
N VAL A 291 -11.82 16.63 -7.86
CA VAL A 291 -13.07 17.42 -7.87
C VAL A 291 -14.23 16.48 -7.54
N TRP A 292 -14.71 16.50 -6.30
CA TRP A 292 -15.88 15.72 -5.90
C TRP A 292 -17.17 16.48 -6.19
N LYS A 293 -18.11 15.80 -6.85
CA LYS A 293 -19.35 16.37 -7.37
C LYS A 293 -20.54 15.67 -6.72
N GLY A 294 -21.20 16.35 -5.78
CA GLY A 294 -22.35 15.83 -5.06
C GLY A 294 -23.52 15.47 -5.97
N ARG A 295 -24.26 14.41 -5.65
CA ARG A 295 -25.28 13.81 -6.53
C ARG A 295 -26.40 14.78 -6.91
N ASN A 296 -26.79 15.67 -5.99
CA ASN A 296 -27.88 16.62 -6.16
C ASN A 296 -27.47 17.92 -6.87
N THR A 297 -26.16 18.17 -7.06
CA THR A 297 -25.66 19.37 -7.75
C THR A 297 -26.23 19.52 -9.17
N SER A 298 -26.49 20.76 -9.57
CA SER A 298 -26.85 21.09 -10.97
C SER A 298 -25.67 20.96 -11.92
N ILE A 299 -25.95 20.80 -13.22
CA ILE A 299 -24.89 20.72 -14.25
C ILE A 299 -24.02 21.99 -14.28
N ASP A 300 -24.61 23.16 -14.02
CA ASP A 300 -23.90 24.43 -14.02
C ASP A 300 -22.95 24.54 -12.80
N GLN A 301 -23.36 24.04 -11.62
CA GLN A 301 -22.44 23.89 -10.48
C GLN A 301 -21.27 22.95 -10.80
N ARG A 302 -21.53 21.82 -11.49
CA ARG A 302 -20.48 20.85 -11.87
C ARG A 302 -19.50 21.40 -12.90
N LYS A 303 -19.96 22.26 -13.82
CA LYS A 303 -19.13 23.00 -14.77
C LYS A 303 -18.27 24.02 -14.03
N ASN A 304 -18.88 24.90 -13.25
CA ASN A 304 -18.18 25.91 -12.44
C ASN A 304 -17.11 25.28 -11.52
N ALA A 305 -17.35 24.09 -10.97
CA ALA A 305 -16.37 23.37 -10.16
C ALA A 305 -15.18 22.80 -10.95
N SER A 306 -15.40 22.32 -12.19
CA SER A 306 -14.30 21.93 -13.07
C SER A 306 -13.53 23.14 -13.62
N GLU A 307 -14.21 24.24 -13.93
CA GLU A 307 -13.57 25.50 -14.35
C GLU A 307 -12.71 26.11 -13.22
N ALA A 308 -13.24 26.14 -11.99
CA ALA A 308 -12.51 26.58 -10.81
C ALA A 308 -11.28 25.68 -10.51
N ALA A 309 -11.38 24.37 -10.74
CA ALA A 309 -10.25 23.46 -10.57
C ALA A 309 -9.14 23.69 -11.62
N GLU A 310 -9.50 23.91 -12.89
CA GLU A 310 -8.53 24.32 -13.93
C GLU A 310 -7.88 25.67 -13.60
N GLU A 311 -8.63 26.66 -13.10
CA GLU A 311 -8.07 27.95 -12.68
C GLU A 311 -7.16 27.84 -11.45
N PHE A 312 -7.55 27.06 -10.44
CA PHE A 312 -6.73 26.77 -9.27
C PHE A 312 -5.40 26.12 -9.70
N PHE A 313 -5.45 25.15 -10.63
CA PHE A 313 -4.28 24.51 -11.22
C PHE A 313 -3.35 25.53 -11.92
N ARG A 314 -3.90 26.44 -12.76
CA ARG A 314 -3.13 27.53 -13.42
C ARG A 314 -2.48 28.48 -12.43
N SER A 315 -3.11 28.73 -11.27
CA SER A 315 -2.66 29.72 -10.29
C SER A 315 -1.43 29.30 -9.48
N SER A 316 -1.04 28.02 -9.54
CA SER A 316 0.02 27.43 -8.72
C SER A 316 1.28 27.11 -9.55
N GLU A 317 2.47 27.43 -9.02
CA GLU A 317 3.76 27.08 -9.66
C GLU A 317 4.14 25.58 -9.49
N ARG A 318 3.15 24.68 -9.62
CA ARG A 318 3.31 23.25 -9.29
C ARG A 318 3.73 22.40 -10.51
N PRO A 319 4.89 21.72 -10.47
CA PRO A 319 5.22 20.71 -11.46
C PRO A 319 4.45 19.40 -11.20
N LYS A 320 3.86 18.82 -12.26
CA LYS A 320 3.37 17.43 -12.31
C LYS A 320 2.24 17.06 -11.31
N SER A 321 1.12 17.77 -11.32
CA SER A 321 -0.09 17.36 -10.59
C SER A 321 -1.13 16.66 -11.49
N SER A 322 -1.82 15.65 -10.97
CA SER A 322 -2.99 15.03 -11.63
C SER A 322 -4.29 15.74 -11.23
N LEU A 323 -5.30 15.72 -12.11
CA LEU A 323 -6.66 16.17 -11.79
C LEU A 323 -7.70 15.12 -12.16
N VAL A 324 -8.50 14.70 -11.17
CA VAL A 324 -9.53 13.66 -11.33
C VAL A 324 -10.87 14.15 -10.77
N SER A 325 -11.93 14.23 -11.57
CA SER A 325 -13.29 14.48 -11.04
C SER A 325 -14.02 13.17 -10.77
N VAL A 326 -14.71 13.11 -9.64
CA VAL A 326 -15.54 11.97 -9.20
C VAL A 326 -16.97 12.43 -8.87
N MET A 327 -17.94 11.58 -9.15
CA MET A 327 -19.35 11.76 -8.77
C MET A 327 -19.66 11.01 -7.48
N GLU A 328 -20.56 11.54 -6.64
CA GLU A 328 -20.96 10.89 -5.39
C GLU A 328 -21.48 9.44 -5.60
N GLY A 329 -20.87 8.48 -4.88
CA GLY A 329 -21.11 7.04 -4.99
C GLY A 329 -20.37 6.35 -6.14
N PHE A 330 -19.53 7.08 -6.88
CA PHE A 330 -18.63 6.59 -7.92
C PHE A 330 -17.18 7.08 -7.67
N GLU A 331 -16.83 7.33 -6.41
CA GLU A 331 -15.49 7.73 -5.99
C GLU A 331 -14.48 6.61 -6.23
N THR A 332 -13.32 6.97 -6.78
CA THR A 332 -12.18 6.05 -6.94
C THR A 332 -11.55 5.69 -5.60
N VAL A 333 -10.86 4.55 -5.54
CA VAL A 333 -10.05 4.15 -4.38
C VAL A 333 -9.10 5.27 -3.97
N MET A 334 -8.38 5.86 -4.93
CA MET A 334 -7.41 6.94 -4.71
C MET A 334 -8.02 8.23 -4.15
N PHE A 335 -9.33 8.45 -4.31
CA PHE A 335 -10.04 9.53 -3.62
C PHE A 335 -10.36 9.13 -2.17
N ARG A 336 -10.94 7.94 -1.97
CA ARG A 336 -11.33 7.44 -0.65
C ARG A 336 -10.14 7.31 0.30
N SER A 337 -8.96 6.93 -0.22
CA SER A 337 -7.71 6.79 0.54
C SER A 337 -7.09 8.12 1.00
N LYS A 338 -7.77 9.25 0.80
CA LYS A 338 -7.40 10.58 1.33
C LYS A 338 -8.20 10.96 2.59
N PHE A 339 -9.17 10.12 2.98
CA PHE A 339 -10.05 10.32 4.13
C PHE A 339 -9.68 9.35 5.24
N ASP A 340 -9.75 9.79 6.49
CA ASP A 340 -9.36 9.01 7.68
C ASP A 340 -10.28 7.80 7.92
N SER A 341 -11.53 7.90 7.48
CA SER A 341 -12.40 6.74 7.27
C SER A 341 -13.35 6.97 6.09
N TRP A 342 -13.65 5.89 5.38
CA TRP A 342 -14.70 5.86 4.36
C TRP A 342 -15.66 4.71 4.67
N PRO A 343 -16.97 4.96 4.90
CA PRO A 343 -17.89 3.90 5.27
C PRO A 343 -18.02 2.89 4.13
N ALA A 344 -17.94 1.59 4.50
CA ALA A 344 -18.06 0.49 3.56
C ALA A 344 -19.30 0.66 2.67
N SER A 345 -19.10 0.65 1.35
CA SER A 345 -20.16 0.98 0.40
C SER A 345 -21.26 -0.07 0.48
N SER A 346 -22.38 0.29 1.12
CA SER A 346 -23.60 -0.51 1.06
C SER A 346 -24.01 -0.58 -0.42
N THR A 347 -23.73 -1.71 -1.07
CA THR A 347 -23.92 -1.90 -2.52
C THR A 347 -25.29 -1.39 -2.92
N VAL A 348 -25.31 -0.21 -3.56
CA VAL A 348 -26.52 0.62 -3.65
C VAL A 348 -27.58 -0.19 -4.35
N ALA A 349 -28.57 -0.66 -3.57
CA ALA A 349 -29.54 -1.62 -4.02
C ALA A 349 -30.22 -1.06 -5.27
N GLU A 350 -30.00 -1.71 -6.42
CA GLU A 350 -30.56 -1.25 -7.68
C GLU A 350 -32.05 -0.96 -7.46
N PRO A 351 -32.56 0.25 -7.78
CA PRO A 351 -33.96 0.55 -7.59
C PRO A 351 -34.80 -0.24 -8.61
N GLN A 352 -35.06 -1.51 -8.31
CA GLN A 352 -35.80 -2.45 -9.16
C GLN A 352 -37.22 -1.93 -9.48
N GLN A 353 -37.75 -1.03 -8.63
CA GLN A 353 -38.94 -0.22 -8.88
C GLN A 353 -38.92 0.54 -10.23
N GLY A 354 -37.75 0.86 -10.77
CA GLY A 354 -37.57 1.48 -12.08
C GLY A 354 -37.80 0.51 -13.24
N ARG A 355 -37.10 -0.64 -13.25
CA ARG A 355 -37.15 -1.62 -14.36
C ARG A 355 -38.58 -2.12 -14.63
N GLY A 356 -39.35 -2.42 -13.57
CA GLY A 356 -40.76 -2.84 -13.70
C GLY A 356 -41.66 -1.77 -14.34
N LYS A 357 -41.48 -0.50 -13.99
CA LYS A 357 -42.25 0.62 -14.56
C LYS A 357 -41.89 0.87 -16.03
N VAL A 358 -40.59 0.86 -16.38
CA VAL A 358 -40.14 1.05 -17.77
C VAL A 358 -40.61 -0.08 -18.69
N ALA A 359 -40.51 -1.34 -18.25
CA ALA A 359 -41.00 -2.49 -19.02
C ALA A 359 -42.53 -2.44 -19.26
N ALA A 360 -43.30 -1.97 -18.28
CA ALA A 360 -44.73 -1.76 -18.43
C ALA A 360 -45.08 -0.60 -19.40
N LEU A 361 -44.30 0.49 -19.36
CA LEU A 361 -44.50 1.66 -20.22
C LEU A 361 -44.17 1.35 -21.69
N LEU A 362 -43.09 0.61 -21.94
CA LEU A 362 -42.73 0.12 -23.29
C LEU A 362 -43.75 -0.86 -23.86
N LYS A 363 -44.28 -1.79 -23.03
CA LYS A 363 -45.45 -2.62 -23.42
C LYS A 363 -46.66 -1.78 -23.82
N ARG A 364 -46.93 -0.69 -23.08
CA ARG A 364 -48.07 0.21 -23.35
C ARG A 364 -47.89 1.08 -24.61
N GLN A 365 -46.66 1.20 -25.11
CA GLN A 365 -46.31 1.85 -26.37
C GLN A 365 -46.20 0.87 -27.56
N GLY A 366 -46.54 -0.42 -27.38
CA GLY A 366 -46.54 -1.41 -28.46
C GLY A 366 -45.16 -1.93 -28.88
N VAL A 367 -44.10 -1.58 -28.16
CA VAL A 367 -42.74 -2.07 -28.44
C VAL A 367 -42.64 -3.55 -28.08
N ASN A 368 -42.12 -4.40 -28.99
CA ASN A 368 -42.03 -5.84 -28.73
C ASN A 368 -40.89 -6.19 -27.74
N VAL A 369 -41.24 -6.21 -26.46
CA VAL A 369 -40.31 -6.47 -25.35
C VAL A 369 -39.72 -7.90 -25.35
N GLN A 370 -40.20 -8.83 -26.21
CA GLN A 370 -39.56 -10.14 -26.36
C GLN A 370 -38.14 -10.09 -26.94
N GLY A 371 -37.75 -8.97 -27.59
CA GLY A 371 -36.37 -8.75 -28.01
C GLY A 371 -35.45 -8.33 -26.85
N LEU A 372 -35.96 -7.55 -25.90
CA LEU A 372 -35.17 -6.91 -24.84
C LEU A 372 -34.95 -7.80 -23.60
N VAL A 373 -35.67 -8.92 -23.49
CA VAL A 373 -35.55 -9.90 -22.39
C VAL A 373 -34.72 -11.13 -22.80
N LYS A 374 -34.42 -11.30 -24.10
CA LYS A 374 -33.73 -12.48 -24.63
C LYS A 374 -32.21 -12.45 -24.55
N THR A 375 -31.61 -11.37 -24.05
CA THR A 375 -30.19 -11.30 -23.69
C THR A 375 -29.92 -11.79 -22.26
N SER A 376 -30.96 -12.02 -21.45
CA SER A 376 -30.86 -12.39 -20.03
C SER A 376 -31.62 -13.69 -19.69
N SER A 377 -31.70 -14.61 -20.65
CA SER A 377 -32.27 -15.96 -20.46
C SER A 377 -31.51 -17.05 -21.23
N SER A 378 -30.20 -16.85 -21.42
CA SER A 378 -29.29 -17.82 -22.04
C SER A 378 -27.84 -17.72 -21.55
N SER A 379 -27.58 -17.02 -20.45
CA SER A 379 -26.55 -17.51 -19.53
C SER A 379 -26.99 -18.88 -19.01
N SER A 380 -26.02 -19.75 -18.72
CA SER A 380 -26.25 -20.91 -17.86
C SER A 380 -26.70 -20.44 -16.47
N LYS A 381 -27.00 -21.38 -15.57
CA LYS A 381 -26.89 -21.08 -14.13
C LYS A 381 -25.51 -20.46 -13.87
N ASP A 382 -25.43 -19.53 -12.92
CA ASP A 382 -24.16 -19.00 -12.40
C ASP A 382 -23.51 -20.01 -11.44
N GLU A 383 -23.28 -21.23 -11.93
CA GLU A 383 -22.45 -22.25 -11.29
C GLU A 383 -20.98 -21.86 -11.50
N PRO A 384 -20.18 -21.67 -10.43
CA PRO A 384 -18.77 -21.31 -10.57
C PRO A 384 -18.02 -22.36 -11.39
N LYS A 385 -17.49 -21.95 -12.55
CA LYS A 385 -16.77 -22.86 -13.45
C LYS A 385 -15.50 -23.35 -12.78
N SER A 386 -15.30 -24.65 -12.71
CA SER A 386 -13.99 -25.19 -12.38
C SER A 386 -12.98 -24.85 -13.49
N TYR A 387 -11.77 -24.53 -13.06
CA TYR A 387 -10.58 -24.39 -13.90
C TYR A 387 -9.47 -25.36 -13.43
N ILE A 388 -9.87 -26.46 -12.77
CA ILE A 388 -9.02 -27.62 -12.44
C ILE A 388 -9.80 -28.90 -12.75
N ASP A 389 -9.10 -29.95 -13.22
CA ASP A 389 -9.67 -31.28 -13.41
C ASP A 389 -9.90 -31.94 -12.05
N GLY A 390 -11.10 -32.46 -11.79
CA GLY A 390 -11.47 -33.16 -10.55
C GLY A 390 -11.10 -34.64 -10.50
N THR A 391 -10.43 -35.18 -11.54
CA THR A 391 -10.10 -36.62 -11.68
C THR A 391 -8.66 -36.99 -11.30
N GLY A 392 -7.87 -36.03 -10.77
CA GLY A 392 -6.50 -36.24 -10.29
C GLY A 392 -6.35 -37.02 -8.98
N ASP A 393 -5.11 -37.36 -8.62
CA ASP A 393 -4.72 -38.04 -7.38
C ASP A 393 -4.61 -37.04 -6.21
N LEU A 394 -5.28 -37.35 -5.09
CA LEU A 394 -5.28 -36.55 -3.87
C LEU A 394 -4.51 -37.28 -2.76
N GLN A 395 -3.65 -36.54 -2.06
CA GLN A 395 -2.96 -37.00 -0.86
C GLN A 395 -3.02 -35.90 0.19
N VAL A 396 -3.48 -36.23 1.40
CA VAL A 396 -3.62 -35.26 2.49
C VAL A 396 -2.87 -35.72 3.74
N TRP A 397 -2.15 -34.80 4.37
CA TRP A 397 -1.51 -35.00 5.66
C TRP A 397 -2.09 -34.03 6.70
N ARG A 398 -2.40 -34.54 7.90
CA ARG A 398 -2.64 -33.71 9.09
C ARG A 398 -1.31 -33.36 9.75
N ILE A 399 -1.15 -32.13 10.20
CA ILE A 399 0.02 -31.70 10.98
C ILE A 399 -0.14 -32.09 12.45
N ASN A 400 0.98 -32.46 13.08
CA ASN A 400 1.05 -32.73 14.51
C ASN A 400 2.43 -32.31 15.05
N GLY A 401 2.58 -31.04 15.42
CA GLY A 401 3.91 -30.48 15.73
C GLY A 401 4.86 -30.62 14.53
N GLU A 402 6.09 -31.09 14.75
CA GLU A 402 7.09 -31.25 13.69
C GLU A 402 6.86 -32.44 12.73
N GLU A 403 5.77 -33.20 12.87
CA GLU A 403 5.42 -34.32 11.98
C GLU A 403 4.17 -34.06 11.12
N LYS A 404 4.10 -34.73 9.96
CA LYS A 404 2.90 -34.77 9.10
C LYS A 404 2.41 -36.21 8.92
N ILE A 405 1.16 -36.46 9.29
CA ILE A 405 0.52 -37.78 9.33
C ILE A 405 -0.33 -37.94 8.07
N LEU A 406 0.04 -38.87 7.18
CA LEU A 406 -0.74 -39.18 5.97
C LEU A 406 -2.11 -39.75 6.36
N LEU A 407 -3.18 -39.27 5.72
CA LEU A 407 -4.54 -39.72 5.98
C LEU A 407 -4.96 -40.83 4.99
N GLU A 408 -5.63 -41.84 5.52
CA GLU A 408 -6.33 -42.86 4.75
C GLU A 408 -7.43 -42.22 3.89
N ALA A 409 -7.71 -42.79 2.71
CA ALA A 409 -8.57 -42.17 1.69
C ALA A 409 -9.98 -41.77 2.20
N ALA A 410 -10.53 -42.51 3.18
CA ALA A 410 -11.84 -42.20 3.77
C ALA A 410 -11.84 -40.98 4.72
N GLU A 411 -10.66 -40.48 5.11
CA GLU A 411 -10.46 -39.34 6.03
C GLU A 411 -9.87 -38.11 5.33
N GLN A 412 -9.43 -38.22 4.07
CA GLN A 412 -8.81 -37.10 3.33
C GLN A 412 -9.75 -35.93 3.05
N SER A 413 -11.07 -36.13 3.18
CA SER A 413 -12.12 -35.11 3.06
C SER A 413 -12.64 -34.56 4.40
N LYS A 414 -12.09 -35.01 5.53
CA LYS A 414 -12.64 -34.79 6.88
C LYS A 414 -11.68 -33.97 7.74
N PHE A 415 -11.82 -32.64 7.73
CA PHE A 415 -10.92 -31.74 8.43
C PHE A 415 -11.51 -31.24 9.75
N TYR A 416 -10.64 -31.05 10.74
CA TYR A 416 -10.98 -30.56 12.07
C TYR A 416 -10.55 -29.10 12.22
N SER A 417 -11.44 -28.25 12.73
CA SER A 417 -11.26 -26.80 12.87
C SER A 417 -10.04 -26.39 13.72
N GLY A 418 -9.61 -27.27 14.62
CA GLY A 418 -8.46 -27.11 15.51
C GLY A 418 -7.12 -27.55 14.92
N ASP A 419 -7.11 -28.18 13.74
CA ASP A 419 -5.92 -28.75 13.12
C ASP A 419 -5.48 -27.96 11.87
N CYS A 420 -4.31 -28.31 11.34
CA CYS A 420 -3.83 -27.85 10.03
C CYS A 420 -3.56 -29.04 9.11
N TYR A 421 -3.83 -28.87 7.82
CA TYR A 421 -3.69 -29.91 6.81
C TYR A 421 -2.85 -29.41 5.64
N ILE A 422 -2.05 -30.31 5.08
CA ILE A 422 -1.41 -30.13 3.77
C ILE A 422 -2.09 -31.09 2.81
N PHE A 423 -2.53 -30.60 1.65
CA PHE A 423 -2.95 -31.45 0.54
C PHE A 423 -1.99 -31.30 -0.64
N GLN A 424 -1.68 -32.42 -1.29
CA GLN A 424 -1.06 -32.46 -2.60
C GLN A 424 -2.08 -33.05 -3.57
N TYR A 425 -2.32 -32.33 -4.66
CA TYR A 425 -3.19 -32.78 -5.74
C TYR A 425 -2.40 -32.86 -7.04
N SER A 426 -2.53 -33.96 -7.79
CA SER A 426 -1.78 -34.23 -9.02
C SER A 426 -2.74 -34.54 -10.16
N TYR A 427 -2.76 -33.71 -11.21
CA TYR A 427 -3.80 -33.71 -12.24
C TYR A 427 -3.20 -33.57 -13.65
N PRO A 428 -3.91 -33.98 -14.72
CA PRO A 428 -3.41 -33.86 -16.08
C PRO A 428 -3.43 -32.40 -16.58
N GLY A 429 -2.24 -31.86 -16.88
CA GLY A 429 -2.07 -30.65 -17.70
C GLY A 429 -1.91 -30.97 -19.19
N GLU A 430 -1.67 -29.96 -20.02
CA GLU A 430 -1.63 -30.13 -21.50
C GLU A 430 -0.46 -31.02 -21.99
N ASP A 431 0.76 -30.78 -21.48
CA ASP A 431 2.00 -31.47 -21.90
C ASP A 431 2.59 -32.40 -20.82
N ARG A 432 2.09 -32.33 -19.57
CA ARG A 432 2.63 -33.03 -18.39
C ARG A 432 1.57 -33.18 -17.29
N GLU A 433 1.90 -33.96 -16.28
CA GLU A 433 1.23 -33.90 -14.98
C GLU A 433 1.55 -32.57 -14.28
N GLU A 434 0.54 -31.94 -13.68
CA GLU A 434 0.64 -30.72 -12.89
C GLU A 434 0.32 -31.03 -11.41
N HIS A 435 0.89 -30.23 -10.50
CA HIS A 435 0.74 -30.42 -9.06
C HIS A 435 0.33 -29.13 -8.35
N LEU A 436 -0.57 -29.25 -7.39
CA LEU A 436 -0.95 -28.19 -6.45
C LEU A 436 -0.67 -28.68 -5.02
N VAL A 437 0.13 -27.93 -4.26
CA VAL A 437 0.41 -28.19 -2.84
C VAL A 437 -0.25 -27.11 -1.99
N GLY A 438 -1.40 -27.42 -1.41
CA GLY A 438 -2.15 -26.49 -0.57
C GLY A 438 -1.99 -26.73 0.92
N THR A 439 -2.19 -25.67 1.69
CA THR A 439 -2.43 -25.71 3.13
C THR A 439 -3.87 -25.30 3.41
N TRP A 440 -4.57 -26.05 4.25
CA TRP A 440 -5.85 -25.66 4.84
C TRP A 440 -5.64 -25.46 6.35
N LEU A 441 -6.03 -24.28 6.83
CA LEU A 441 -5.75 -23.82 8.19
C LEU A 441 -7.05 -23.63 8.96
N GLY A 442 -7.32 -24.55 9.90
CA GLY A 442 -8.55 -24.55 10.69
C GLY A 442 -8.71 -23.28 11.54
N LYS A 443 -9.94 -22.82 11.72
CA LYS A 443 -10.27 -21.55 12.39
C LYS A 443 -9.86 -21.51 13.85
N GLN A 444 -9.92 -22.66 14.52
CA GLN A 444 -9.52 -22.88 15.91
C GLN A 444 -8.05 -23.33 16.06
N SER A 445 -7.32 -23.54 14.96
CA SER A 445 -5.97 -24.12 15.01
C SER A 445 -4.89 -23.19 15.56
N VAL A 446 -3.87 -23.80 16.16
CA VAL A 446 -2.79 -23.12 16.87
C VAL A 446 -1.71 -22.61 15.92
N GLU A 447 -1.04 -21.52 16.29
CA GLU A 447 -0.05 -20.87 15.40
C GLU A 447 1.19 -21.75 15.12
N GLU A 448 1.53 -22.63 16.07
CA GLU A 448 2.61 -23.63 15.96
C GLU A 448 2.37 -24.61 14.80
N ASP A 449 1.16 -25.19 14.70
CA ASP A 449 0.77 -26.08 13.61
C ASP A 449 0.60 -25.30 12.29
N ARG A 450 0.08 -24.06 12.33
CA ARG A 450 -0.09 -23.21 11.13
C ARG A 450 1.25 -22.87 10.48
N ALA A 451 2.21 -22.37 11.27
CA ALA A 451 3.55 -22.05 10.80
C ALA A 451 4.27 -23.30 10.28
N THR A 452 4.06 -24.45 10.94
CA THR A 452 4.66 -25.72 10.52
C THR A 452 4.06 -26.26 9.22
N ALA A 453 2.72 -26.19 9.06
CA ALA A 453 2.02 -26.55 7.83
C ALA A 453 2.56 -25.76 6.62
N ILE A 454 2.66 -24.43 6.77
CA ILE A 454 3.19 -23.52 5.74
C ILE A 454 4.66 -23.86 5.45
N SER A 455 5.49 -24.04 6.48
CA SER A 455 6.91 -24.39 6.32
C SER A 455 7.12 -25.71 5.58
N MET A 456 6.32 -26.73 5.90
CA MET A 456 6.38 -28.04 5.23
C MET A 456 5.85 -28.00 3.80
N ALA A 457 4.77 -27.26 3.53
CA ALA A 457 4.24 -27.09 2.18
C ALA A 457 5.25 -26.40 1.26
N SER A 458 5.91 -25.33 1.73
CA SER A 458 6.99 -24.67 0.99
C SER A 458 8.16 -25.62 0.71
N LYS A 459 8.59 -26.42 1.70
CA LYS A 459 9.63 -27.46 1.52
C LYS A 459 9.23 -28.55 0.53
N MET A 460 7.95 -28.91 0.44
CA MET A 460 7.44 -29.83 -0.60
C MET A 460 7.56 -29.20 -1.98
N VAL A 461 7.12 -27.95 -2.15
CA VAL A 461 7.23 -27.20 -3.43
C VAL A 461 8.70 -27.01 -3.84
N GLU A 462 9.59 -26.69 -2.89
CA GLU A 462 11.05 -26.66 -3.10
C GLU A 462 11.60 -28.01 -3.59
N SER A 463 11.16 -29.13 -2.99
CA SER A 463 11.58 -30.48 -3.42
C SER A 463 11.10 -30.82 -4.84
N MET A 464 9.94 -30.29 -5.24
CA MET A 464 9.39 -30.32 -6.59
C MET A 464 10.01 -29.23 -7.51
N LYS A 465 11.11 -28.58 -7.09
CA LYS A 465 11.82 -27.52 -7.84
C LYS A 465 10.94 -26.33 -8.23
N PHE A 466 9.94 -26.02 -7.41
CA PHE A 466 8.93 -25.00 -7.65
C PHE A 466 8.06 -25.23 -8.90
N MET A 467 7.96 -26.48 -9.39
CA MET A 467 7.08 -26.87 -10.50
C MET A 467 5.60 -27.05 -10.07
N ALA A 468 5.34 -27.14 -8.78
CA ALA A 468 3.99 -27.16 -8.22
C ALA A 468 3.53 -25.75 -7.87
N ALA A 469 2.27 -25.43 -8.11
CA ALA A 469 1.62 -24.26 -7.51
C ALA A 469 1.45 -24.50 -6.00
N GLN A 470 1.54 -23.44 -5.20
CA GLN A 470 1.28 -23.50 -3.75
C GLN A 470 -0.02 -22.78 -3.42
N ALA A 471 -0.75 -23.24 -2.40
CA ALA A 471 -1.93 -22.54 -1.88
C ALA A 471 -1.91 -22.42 -0.35
N ARG A 472 -2.52 -21.35 0.17
CA ARG A 472 -2.91 -21.19 1.57
C ARG A 472 -4.37 -20.78 1.63
N ILE A 473 -5.17 -21.59 2.33
CA ILE A 473 -6.62 -21.46 2.48
C ILE A 473 -6.96 -21.53 3.98
N TYR A 474 -7.93 -20.75 4.42
CA TYR A 474 -8.45 -20.79 5.79
C TYR A 474 -9.88 -21.34 5.81
N GLU A 475 -10.27 -21.95 6.93
CA GLU A 475 -11.63 -22.46 7.16
C GLU A 475 -12.71 -21.39 6.97
N GLY A 476 -13.62 -21.63 6.03
CA GLY A 476 -14.73 -20.74 5.66
C GLY A 476 -14.45 -19.86 4.44
N GLU A 477 -13.19 -19.70 4.04
CA GLU A 477 -12.75 -18.93 2.87
C GLU A 477 -12.28 -19.89 1.74
N GLU A 478 -12.88 -21.07 1.61
CA GLU A 478 -12.45 -22.05 0.61
C GLU A 478 -12.87 -21.66 -0.84
N PRO A 479 -11.93 -21.56 -1.80
CA PRO A 479 -12.23 -21.25 -3.20
C PRO A 479 -12.81 -22.47 -3.94
N ILE A 480 -13.50 -22.26 -5.08
CA ILE A 480 -14.19 -23.33 -5.82
C ILE A 480 -13.26 -24.51 -6.19
N GLN A 481 -12.00 -24.21 -6.53
CA GLN A 481 -10.97 -25.17 -6.88
C GLN A 481 -10.73 -26.17 -5.74
N PHE A 482 -10.78 -25.74 -4.47
CA PHE A 482 -10.63 -26.61 -3.31
C PHE A 482 -11.78 -27.63 -3.20
N PHE A 483 -13.02 -27.18 -3.39
CA PHE A 483 -14.18 -28.07 -3.34
C PHE A 483 -14.18 -29.10 -4.47
N VAL A 484 -13.75 -28.72 -5.68
CA VAL A 484 -13.63 -29.67 -6.82
C VAL A 484 -12.56 -30.73 -6.58
N ILE A 485 -11.46 -30.37 -5.90
CA ILE A 485 -10.41 -31.31 -5.49
C ILE A 485 -10.94 -32.31 -4.45
N MET A 486 -11.67 -31.83 -3.43
CA MET A 486 -12.19 -32.68 -2.35
C MET A 486 -13.45 -33.48 -2.74
N GLN A 487 -14.22 -32.98 -3.72
CA GLN A 487 -15.54 -33.44 -4.19
C GLN A 487 -16.64 -33.38 -3.11
N SER A 488 -16.41 -34.08 -2.00
CA SER A 488 -17.16 -33.99 -0.75
C SER A 488 -16.24 -33.45 0.34
N PHE A 489 -16.70 -32.49 1.16
CA PHE A 489 -15.89 -31.94 2.25
C PHE A 489 -16.66 -31.88 3.57
N ILE A 490 -16.03 -32.29 4.68
CA ILE A 490 -16.64 -32.31 6.01
C ILE A 490 -15.73 -31.55 6.98
N THR A 491 -16.28 -30.54 7.64
CA THR A 491 -15.58 -29.73 8.65
C THR A 491 -16.13 -30.06 10.05
N PHE A 492 -15.30 -30.70 10.88
CA PHE A 492 -15.57 -31.03 12.27
C PHE A 492 -15.04 -29.93 13.21
N LYS A 493 -15.65 -29.81 14.40
CA LYS A 493 -15.19 -28.93 15.47
C LYS A 493 -14.04 -29.54 16.28
N GLY A 494 -13.33 -28.68 17.01
CA GLY A 494 -12.11 -29.01 17.75
C GLY A 494 -11.02 -29.57 16.85
N GLY A 495 -10.04 -30.26 17.44
CA GLY A 495 -8.85 -30.77 16.77
C GLY A 495 -8.34 -32.09 17.34
N LEU A 496 -7.40 -32.70 16.64
CA LEU A 496 -6.72 -33.96 16.98
C LEU A 496 -5.20 -33.82 17.03
N SER A 497 -4.61 -32.64 16.81
CA SER A 497 -3.19 -32.40 17.04
C SER A 497 -2.87 -32.28 18.54
N ASP A 498 -1.69 -32.76 18.94
CA ASP A 498 -1.16 -32.66 20.30
C ASP A 498 -0.97 -31.19 20.70
N ALA A 499 -0.62 -30.31 19.75
CA ALA A 499 -0.47 -28.88 19.99
C ALA A 499 -1.83 -28.20 20.24
N PHE A 500 -2.89 -28.59 19.52
CA PHE A 500 -4.27 -28.17 19.81
C PHE A 500 -4.76 -28.72 21.16
N LYS A 501 -4.60 -30.03 21.41
CA LYS A 501 -5.01 -30.67 22.68
C LYS A 501 -4.29 -30.07 23.89
N LYS A 502 -3.00 -29.76 23.75
CA LYS A 502 -2.21 -29.00 24.74
C LYS A 502 -2.73 -27.57 24.90
N HIS A 503 -3.04 -26.86 23.82
CA HIS A 503 -3.58 -25.50 23.88
C HIS A 503 -4.94 -25.43 24.61
N ILE A 504 -5.88 -26.35 24.34
CA ILE A 504 -7.16 -26.37 25.05
C ILE A 504 -6.97 -26.69 26.54
N ALA A 505 -6.06 -27.61 26.88
CA ALA A 505 -5.74 -27.96 28.26
C ALA A 505 -5.06 -26.81 29.04
N GLU A 506 -4.03 -26.18 28.46
CA GLU A 506 -3.32 -25.02 29.06
C GLU A 506 -4.25 -23.83 29.33
N ASN A 507 -5.25 -23.63 28.47
CA ASN A 507 -6.18 -22.49 28.56
C ASN A 507 -7.50 -22.81 29.30
N GLU A 508 -7.74 -24.06 29.69
CA GLU A 508 -9.03 -24.58 30.20
C GLU A 508 -10.22 -24.31 29.26
N ILE A 509 -10.00 -24.54 27.96
CA ILE A 509 -11.06 -24.55 26.95
C ILE A 509 -11.77 -25.92 27.02
N PRO A 510 -13.11 -25.96 27.06
CA PRO A 510 -13.84 -27.22 26.92
C PRO A 510 -13.47 -27.90 25.60
N ASP A 511 -13.10 -29.19 25.68
CA ASP A 511 -12.84 -29.97 24.48
C ASP A 511 -14.16 -30.09 23.69
N THR A 512 -14.12 -29.60 22.45
CA THR A 512 -15.25 -29.58 21.51
C THR A 512 -14.88 -30.30 20.21
N THR A 513 -13.83 -31.13 20.25
CA THR A 513 -13.53 -32.09 19.19
C THR A 513 -14.73 -32.98 18.94
N TYR A 514 -15.08 -33.17 17.68
CA TYR A 514 -16.17 -34.04 17.26
C TYR A 514 -16.05 -35.44 17.88
N ASP A 515 -17.13 -35.86 18.55
CA ASP A 515 -17.38 -37.23 18.99
C ASP A 515 -18.50 -37.80 18.10
N ALA A 516 -18.29 -38.99 17.57
CA ALA A 516 -19.27 -39.67 16.74
C ALA A 516 -20.52 -40.07 17.54
N ASP A 517 -20.38 -40.41 18.82
CA ASP A 517 -21.49 -40.89 19.65
C ASP A 517 -22.23 -39.73 20.36
N GLY A 518 -21.60 -38.55 20.40
CA GLY A 518 -22.17 -37.33 20.97
C GLY A 518 -23.19 -36.60 20.09
N VAL A 519 -23.71 -35.49 20.62
CA VAL A 519 -24.66 -34.61 19.92
C VAL A 519 -23.93 -33.66 18.97
N ALA A 520 -24.24 -33.70 17.68
CA ALA A 520 -23.65 -32.82 16.67
C ALA A 520 -24.68 -32.38 15.61
N LEU A 521 -24.61 -31.09 15.24
CA LEU A 521 -25.44 -30.46 14.21
C LEU A 521 -24.54 -30.01 13.04
N PHE A 522 -24.83 -30.51 11.84
CA PHE A 522 -24.15 -30.14 10.60
C PHE A 522 -25.05 -29.29 9.71
N ARG A 523 -24.53 -28.17 9.22
CA ARG A 523 -25.14 -27.41 8.11
C ARG A 523 -24.64 -28.00 6.79
N VAL A 524 -25.55 -28.41 5.91
CA VAL A 524 -25.22 -28.86 4.55
C VAL A 524 -25.34 -27.68 3.58
N GLN A 525 -24.37 -27.58 2.67
CA GLN A 525 -24.33 -26.61 1.59
C GLN A 525 -23.55 -27.18 0.38
N GLY A 526 -23.69 -26.55 -0.78
CA GLY A 526 -22.98 -26.97 -1.99
C GLY A 526 -23.56 -26.33 -3.23
N SER A 527 -23.23 -26.90 -4.40
CA SER A 527 -23.88 -26.56 -5.67
C SER A 527 -24.19 -27.77 -6.55
N ALA A 528 -23.41 -28.86 -6.41
CA ALA A 528 -23.58 -30.12 -7.12
C ALA A 528 -22.95 -31.27 -6.28
N PRO A 529 -23.18 -32.55 -6.61
CA PRO A 529 -22.58 -33.68 -5.86
C PRO A 529 -21.04 -33.70 -5.83
N GLU A 530 -20.40 -33.07 -6.82
CA GLU A 530 -18.94 -32.83 -6.93
C GLU A 530 -18.46 -31.56 -6.20
N ASN A 531 -19.36 -30.86 -5.52
CA ASN A 531 -19.09 -29.71 -4.67
C ASN A 531 -20.16 -29.65 -3.58
N MET A 532 -20.05 -30.59 -2.62
CA MET A 532 -20.93 -30.68 -1.45
C MET A 532 -20.12 -30.63 -0.15
N GLN A 533 -20.65 -29.89 0.83
CA GLN A 533 -19.98 -29.60 2.09
C GLN A 533 -20.93 -29.77 3.28
N ALA A 534 -20.43 -30.38 4.36
CA ALA A 534 -21.08 -30.38 5.67
C ALA A 534 -20.18 -29.69 6.72
N ILE A 535 -20.70 -28.69 7.42
CA ILE A 535 -19.97 -27.94 8.45
C ILE A 535 -20.63 -28.18 9.80
N GLN A 536 -19.89 -28.72 10.77
CA GLN A 536 -20.36 -28.85 12.14
C GLN A 536 -20.48 -27.49 12.82
N ILE A 537 -21.69 -27.13 13.24
CA ILE A 537 -21.99 -25.90 13.96
C ILE A 537 -22.31 -26.20 15.44
N ASP A 538 -22.74 -25.21 16.21
CA ASP A 538 -23.22 -25.44 17.57
C ASP A 538 -24.60 -26.10 17.53
N ALA A 539 -24.79 -27.16 18.31
CA ALA A 539 -26.06 -27.88 18.43
C ALA A 539 -27.08 -27.08 19.27
N VAL A 540 -27.46 -25.91 18.76
CA VAL A 540 -28.41 -24.97 19.38
C VAL A 540 -29.42 -24.50 18.33
N SER A 541 -30.65 -24.25 18.74
CA SER A 541 -31.73 -23.88 17.81
C SER A 541 -31.47 -22.58 17.01
N THR A 542 -30.70 -21.64 17.58
CA THR A 542 -30.26 -20.41 16.90
C THR A 542 -29.24 -20.63 15.76
N GLY A 543 -28.69 -21.85 15.62
CA GLY A 543 -27.77 -22.23 14.54
C GLY A 543 -28.47 -22.66 13.24
N LEU A 544 -29.79 -22.87 13.28
CA LEU A 544 -30.61 -23.18 12.10
C LEU A 544 -30.77 -21.94 11.19
N ASN A 545 -31.12 -22.16 9.93
CA ASN A 545 -31.51 -21.11 8.99
C ASN A 545 -32.41 -21.70 7.91
N SER A 546 -33.53 -21.04 7.60
CA SER A 546 -34.51 -21.47 6.60
C SER A 546 -33.94 -21.71 5.19
N SER A 547 -32.75 -21.20 4.85
CA SER A 547 -32.08 -21.41 3.55
C SER A 547 -31.13 -22.59 3.47
N HIS A 548 -31.03 -23.45 4.50
CA HIS A 548 -30.12 -24.60 4.50
C HIS A 548 -30.80 -25.90 4.94
N CYS A 549 -30.21 -27.02 4.52
CA CYS A 549 -30.50 -28.36 5.04
C CYS A 549 -29.52 -28.68 6.18
N TYR A 550 -29.97 -29.47 7.16
CA TYR A 550 -29.19 -29.80 8.35
C TYR A 550 -29.32 -31.28 8.72
N ILE A 551 -28.24 -31.83 9.29
CA ILE A 551 -28.18 -33.19 9.85
C ILE A 551 -27.87 -33.04 11.34
N LEU A 552 -28.73 -33.56 12.21
CA LEU A 552 -28.56 -33.58 13.67
C LEU A 552 -28.48 -35.03 14.14
N HIS A 553 -27.41 -35.43 14.82
CA HIS A 553 -27.36 -36.71 15.52
C HIS A 553 -27.06 -36.54 17.00
N GLY A 554 -27.40 -37.56 17.78
CA GLY A 554 -27.01 -37.75 19.17
C GLY A 554 -27.44 -39.13 19.67
N ASP A 555 -26.60 -39.75 20.51
CA ASP A 555 -26.75 -40.99 21.30
C ASP A 555 -27.23 -42.26 20.56
N SER A 556 -28.39 -42.21 19.91
CA SER A 556 -29.02 -43.32 19.16
C SER A 556 -30.05 -42.88 18.11
N THR A 557 -30.08 -41.59 17.74
CA THR A 557 -31.03 -41.07 16.74
C THR A 557 -30.40 -40.02 15.83
N VAL A 558 -30.71 -40.11 14.53
CA VAL A 558 -30.34 -39.12 13.52
C VAL A 558 -31.60 -38.46 12.96
N PHE A 559 -31.55 -37.14 12.80
CA PHE A 559 -32.60 -36.31 12.24
C PHE A 559 -32.06 -35.54 11.03
N THR A 560 -32.88 -35.40 10.00
CA THR A 560 -32.63 -34.48 8.88
C THR A 560 -33.66 -33.35 8.94
N TRP A 561 -33.23 -32.10 8.77
CA TRP A 561 -34.11 -30.93 8.82
C TRP A 561 -33.94 -30.10 7.55
N CYS A 562 -35.06 -29.78 6.90
CA CYS A 562 -35.08 -28.99 5.67
C CYS A 562 -35.73 -27.62 5.91
N GLY A 563 -34.97 -26.55 5.73
CA GLY A 563 -35.47 -25.18 5.74
C GLY A 563 -36.45 -24.89 4.59
N ASN A 564 -37.40 -23.98 4.79
CA ASN A 564 -38.47 -23.64 3.86
C ASN A 564 -38.00 -22.93 2.57
N LEU A 565 -36.76 -22.42 2.54
CA LEU A 565 -36.15 -21.79 1.36
C LEU A 565 -35.17 -22.72 0.62
N THR A 566 -35.11 -24.01 0.98
CA THR A 566 -34.24 -25.03 0.36
C THR A 566 -34.86 -25.63 -0.92
N SER A 567 -34.02 -25.84 -1.93
CA SER A 567 -34.36 -26.46 -3.22
C SER A 567 -34.55 -27.98 -3.13
N SER A 568 -34.79 -28.65 -4.26
CA SER A 568 -34.68 -30.11 -4.40
C SER A 568 -33.22 -30.56 -4.23
N GLU A 569 -32.31 -29.84 -4.87
CA GLU A 569 -30.88 -30.14 -4.94
C GLU A 569 -30.23 -30.09 -3.55
N ASP A 570 -30.57 -29.10 -2.71
CA ASP A 570 -30.08 -29.00 -1.32
C ASP A 570 -30.41 -30.25 -0.47
N LYS A 571 -31.53 -30.92 -0.77
CA LYS A 571 -31.96 -32.14 -0.07
C LYS A 571 -31.22 -33.37 -0.60
N GLU A 572 -30.97 -33.42 -1.91
CA GLU A 572 -30.17 -34.46 -2.56
C GLU A 572 -28.69 -34.43 -2.11
N LEU A 573 -28.16 -33.24 -1.77
CA LEU A 573 -26.85 -33.10 -1.14
C LEU A 573 -26.86 -33.51 0.34
N MET A 574 -27.93 -33.18 1.08
CA MET A 574 -28.11 -33.60 2.47
C MET A 574 -28.23 -35.13 2.62
N GLU A 575 -28.94 -35.80 1.72
CA GLU A 575 -29.05 -37.27 1.70
C GLU A 575 -27.69 -37.93 1.41
N ARG A 576 -26.89 -37.40 0.47
CA ARG A 576 -25.50 -37.87 0.25
C ARG A 576 -24.56 -37.60 1.42
N MET A 577 -24.66 -36.44 2.06
CA MET A 577 -23.82 -36.10 3.22
C MET A 577 -24.17 -36.93 4.45
N LEU A 578 -25.43 -37.32 4.62
CA LEU A 578 -25.87 -38.25 5.65
C LEU A 578 -25.16 -39.62 5.52
N ASP A 579 -25.09 -40.18 4.31
CA ASP A 579 -24.39 -41.45 4.05
C ASP A 579 -22.88 -41.37 4.38
N LEU A 580 -22.26 -40.19 4.32
CA LEU A 580 -20.85 -39.98 4.68
C LEU A 580 -20.61 -39.75 6.18
N ILE A 581 -21.59 -39.22 6.91
CA ILE A 581 -21.46 -38.85 8.33
C ILE A 581 -21.99 -39.96 9.27
N LYS A 582 -23.16 -40.55 8.94
CA LYS A 582 -23.81 -41.63 9.73
C LYS A 582 -24.38 -42.72 8.80
N PRO A 583 -23.51 -43.50 8.10
CA PRO A 583 -23.94 -44.55 7.20
C PRO A 583 -24.79 -45.63 7.88
N ASN A 584 -25.93 -45.98 7.27
CA ASN A 584 -26.88 -47.03 7.68
C ASN A 584 -27.73 -46.75 8.96
N GLU A 585 -27.66 -45.57 9.57
CA GLU A 585 -28.52 -45.22 10.71
C GLU A 585 -29.95 -44.82 10.25
N PRO A 586 -31.03 -45.25 10.93
CA PRO A 586 -32.40 -44.91 10.55
C PRO A 586 -32.74 -43.46 10.92
N THR A 587 -33.07 -42.64 9.92
CA THR A 587 -33.24 -41.19 10.10
C THR A 587 -34.69 -40.72 10.23
N LYS A 588 -34.89 -39.62 10.96
CA LYS A 588 -36.16 -38.92 11.14
C LYS A 588 -36.16 -37.61 10.34
N ALA A 589 -36.87 -37.57 9.21
CA ALA A 589 -36.97 -36.38 8.38
C ALA A 589 -38.01 -35.37 8.92
N HIS A 590 -37.56 -34.14 9.19
CA HIS A 590 -38.37 -32.99 9.55
C HIS A 590 -38.28 -31.88 8.49
N LYS A 591 -39.34 -31.06 8.41
CA LYS A 591 -39.34 -29.79 7.69
C LYS A 591 -39.46 -28.67 8.72
N GLU A 592 -39.00 -27.48 8.35
CA GLU A 592 -39.16 -26.27 9.15
C GLU A 592 -40.63 -26.02 9.52
N GLY A 593 -40.91 -25.96 10.82
CA GLY A 593 -42.25 -25.85 11.39
C GLY A 593 -42.96 -27.18 11.67
N SER A 594 -42.35 -28.33 11.35
CA SER A 594 -42.88 -29.68 11.64
C SER A 594 -41.89 -30.54 12.44
N GLU A 595 -41.13 -29.92 13.34
CA GLU A 595 -40.14 -30.60 14.18
C GLU A 595 -40.79 -31.31 15.39
N SER A 596 -40.09 -32.31 15.95
CA SER A 596 -40.53 -33.00 17.17
C SER A 596 -39.95 -32.36 18.43
N ASP A 597 -40.57 -32.58 19.59
CA ASP A 597 -40.03 -32.11 20.88
C ASP A 597 -38.64 -32.69 21.16
N GLN A 598 -38.40 -33.95 20.78
CA GLN A 598 -37.09 -34.63 20.87
C GLN A 598 -36.01 -33.92 20.04
N PHE A 599 -36.36 -33.37 18.86
CA PHE A 599 -35.44 -32.59 18.04
C PHE A 599 -35.07 -31.26 18.73
N TRP A 600 -36.03 -30.60 19.39
CA TRP A 600 -35.75 -29.37 20.14
C TRP A 600 -34.99 -29.62 21.45
N GLU A 601 -35.23 -30.73 22.13
CA GLU A 601 -34.52 -31.13 23.35
C GLU A 601 -33.02 -31.28 23.08
N LEU A 602 -32.64 -31.94 21.98
CA LEU A 602 -31.24 -32.07 21.53
C LEU A 602 -30.59 -30.73 21.11
N LEU A 603 -31.38 -29.69 20.86
CA LEU A 603 -30.91 -28.34 20.49
C LEU A 603 -31.04 -27.32 21.64
N GLY A 604 -31.25 -27.78 22.88
CA GLY A 604 -31.38 -26.92 24.06
C GLY A 604 -32.69 -26.13 24.15
N GLY A 605 -33.72 -26.54 23.41
CA GLY A 605 -35.03 -25.88 23.32
C GLY A 605 -35.20 -25.03 22.04
N LYS A 606 -36.45 -24.64 21.75
CA LYS A 606 -36.81 -23.86 20.55
C LYS A 606 -36.65 -22.35 20.80
N LEU A 607 -35.80 -21.71 20.01
CA LEU A 607 -35.63 -20.25 19.93
C LEU A 607 -35.86 -19.77 18.48
N GLU A 608 -35.91 -18.45 18.27
CA GLU A 608 -35.94 -17.87 16.93
C GLU A 608 -34.59 -18.01 16.21
N TYR A 609 -34.63 -18.17 14.88
CA TYR A 609 -33.46 -18.34 14.02
C TYR A 609 -33.64 -17.60 12.68
N PRO A 610 -32.55 -17.27 11.96
CA PRO A 610 -32.62 -16.49 10.73
C PRO A 610 -33.43 -17.18 9.61
N ASN A 611 -34.33 -16.40 8.98
CA ASN A 611 -35.18 -16.84 7.88
C ASN A 611 -34.83 -16.19 6.53
N GLN A 612 -33.60 -15.69 6.40
CA GLN A 612 -33.11 -14.99 5.21
C GLN A 612 -31.96 -15.76 4.56
N LYS A 613 -32.02 -15.89 3.23
CA LYS A 613 -30.96 -16.49 2.44
C LYS A 613 -29.73 -15.58 2.45
N MET A 614 -28.61 -16.10 2.91
CA MET A 614 -27.33 -15.40 2.86
C MET A 614 -27.00 -15.04 1.41
N LYS A 615 -26.56 -13.79 1.18
CA LYS A 615 -25.96 -13.41 -0.11
C LYS A 615 -24.59 -14.09 -0.20
N LYS A 616 -24.22 -14.50 -1.41
CA LYS A 616 -22.82 -14.57 -1.83
C LYS A 616 -22.54 -13.30 -2.62
N ASP A 617 -21.38 -12.70 -2.40
CA ASP A 617 -20.91 -11.59 -3.22
C ASP A 617 -20.41 -12.10 -4.57
N GLY A 618 -20.31 -11.20 -5.55
CA GLY A 618 -19.94 -11.54 -6.92
C GLY A 618 -18.43 -11.60 -7.11
N GLU A 619 -17.96 -12.46 -8.00
CA GLU A 619 -16.56 -12.44 -8.45
C GLU A 619 -16.27 -11.07 -9.10
N SER A 620 -15.32 -10.31 -8.52
CA SER A 620 -14.97 -8.98 -9.00
C SER A 620 -14.24 -9.02 -10.36
N ASP A 621 -14.02 -7.85 -10.94
CA ASP A 621 -13.11 -7.72 -12.08
C ASP A 621 -11.66 -7.67 -11.55
N PRO A 622 -10.70 -8.41 -12.14
CA PRO A 622 -9.39 -8.65 -11.53
C PRO A 622 -8.39 -7.49 -11.74
N HIS A 623 -7.52 -7.27 -10.75
CA HIS A 623 -6.52 -6.19 -10.72
C HIS A 623 -5.10 -6.74 -10.59
N LEU A 624 -4.12 -6.20 -11.35
CA LEU A 624 -2.73 -6.68 -11.36
C LEU A 624 -1.76 -5.61 -10.82
N PHE A 625 -0.87 -6.00 -9.90
CA PHE A 625 0.11 -5.13 -9.25
C PHE A 625 1.54 -5.68 -9.37
N SER A 626 2.54 -4.81 -9.42
CA SER A 626 3.97 -5.19 -9.37
C SER A 626 4.48 -5.40 -7.94
N CYS A 627 5.59 -6.12 -7.76
CA CYS A 627 6.25 -6.41 -6.48
C CYS A 627 6.49 -5.21 -5.54
N THR A 628 6.56 -3.99 -6.07
CA THR A 628 6.67 -2.74 -5.29
C THR A 628 5.38 -2.38 -4.55
N LEU A 629 4.25 -3.00 -4.92
CA LEU A 629 2.88 -2.74 -4.44
C LEU A 629 2.47 -1.25 -4.56
N SER A 630 3.05 -0.55 -5.54
CA SER A 630 2.93 0.91 -5.67
C SER A 630 2.06 1.38 -6.84
N ASN A 631 1.91 0.55 -7.87
CA ASN A 631 1.21 0.88 -9.11
C ASN A 631 0.40 -0.32 -9.61
N GLU A 632 -0.82 -0.07 -10.06
CA GLU A 632 -1.67 -1.03 -10.77
C GLU A 632 -1.30 -1.08 -12.27
N ILE A 633 -1.44 -2.26 -12.88
CA ILE A 633 -1.18 -2.52 -14.30
C ILE A 633 -2.51 -2.72 -15.02
N PHE A 634 -3.14 -1.60 -15.40
CA PHE A 634 -4.40 -1.59 -16.15
C PHE A 634 -4.29 -2.30 -17.51
N ASN A 635 -5.38 -2.95 -17.95
CA ASN A 635 -5.49 -3.68 -19.23
C ASN A 635 -4.30 -4.66 -19.46
N PHE A 636 -3.99 -5.45 -18.43
CA PHE A 636 -2.85 -6.38 -18.44
C PHE A 636 -3.02 -7.56 -19.42
N THR A 637 -1.88 -8.14 -19.79
CA THR A 637 -1.71 -9.24 -20.73
C THR A 637 -0.53 -10.12 -20.28
N GLN A 638 -0.35 -11.30 -20.88
CA GLN A 638 0.81 -12.15 -20.58
C GLN A 638 2.16 -11.43 -20.80
N ASP A 639 2.24 -10.50 -21.76
CA ASP A 639 3.49 -9.78 -22.07
C ASP A 639 3.86 -8.71 -21.02
N ASP A 640 2.99 -8.42 -20.05
CA ASP A 640 3.28 -7.57 -18.89
C ASP A 640 3.96 -8.36 -17.74
N LEU A 641 3.90 -9.70 -17.74
CA LEU A 641 4.53 -10.57 -16.74
C LEU A 641 6.02 -10.75 -17.02
N MET A 642 6.85 -9.89 -16.42
CA MET A 642 8.30 -9.84 -16.62
C MET A 642 9.03 -10.92 -15.81
N THR A 643 9.91 -11.70 -16.44
CA THR A 643 10.59 -12.85 -15.78
C THR A 643 11.52 -12.46 -14.62
N GLU A 644 11.91 -11.19 -14.55
CA GLU A 644 12.75 -10.61 -13.49
C GLU A 644 11.97 -10.26 -12.21
N ASP A 645 10.63 -10.22 -12.27
CA ASP A 645 9.77 -9.60 -11.25
C ASP A 645 8.72 -10.56 -10.64
N ILE A 646 8.09 -10.09 -9.56
CA ILE A 646 6.95 -10.73 -8.89
C ILE A 646 5.73 -9.84 -9.13
N PHE A 647 4.56 -10.44 -9.33
CA PHE A 647 3.29 -9.74 -9.51
C PHE A 647 2.22 -10.31 -8.57
N VAL A 648 1.28 -9.47 -8.15
CA VAL A 648 0.09 -9.88 -7.39
C VAL A 648 -1.13 -9.62 -8.26
N LEU A 649 -1.89 -10.66 -8.57
CA LEU A 649 -3.18 -10.58 -9.23
C LEU A 649 -4.27 -10.77 -8.18
N ASP A 650 -5.03 -9.71 -7.94
CA ASP A 650 -6.16 -9.67 -7.02
C ASP A 650 -7.46 -10.00 -7.75
N CYS A 651 -8.25 -10.91 -7.19
CA CYS A 651 -9.56 -11.33 -7.70
C CYS A 651 -10.67 -11.15 -6.65
N HIS A 652 -10.45 -10.35 -5.60
CA HIS A 652 -11.30 -10.11 -4.44
C HIS A 652 -11.52 -11.33 -3.52
N THR A 653 -11.91 -12.49 -4.08
CA THR A 653 -12.14 -13.74 -3.31
C THR A 653 -10.91 -14.64 -3.19
N GLU A 654 -9.87 -14.39 -3.98
CA GLU A 654 -8.59 -15.10 -4.00
C GLU A 654 -7.51 -14.17 -4.56
N ILE A 655 -6.25 -14.30 -4.12
CA ILE A 655 -5.11 -13.59 -4.71
C ILE A 655 -4.04 -14.56 -5.23
N PHE A 656 -3.41 -14.21 -6.35
CA PHE A 656 -2.32 -14.98 -6.96
C PHE A 656 -1.02 -14.18 -6.96
N VAL A 657 0.02 -14.70 -6.32
CA VAL A 657 1.38 -14.15 -6.39
C VAL A 657 2.18 -14.92 -7.45
N TRP A 658 2.34 -14.34 -8.63
CA TRP A 658 3.12 -14.92 -9.73
C TRP A 658 4.60 -14.55 -9.59
N VAL A 659 5.48 -15.52 -9.77
CA VAL A 659 6.93 -15.40 -9.53
C VAL A 659 7.72 -15.71 -10.80
N GLY A 660 8.39 -14.70 -11.35
CA GLY A 660 9.28 -14.83 -12.49
C GLY A 660 10.46 -15.78 -12.25
N GLN A 661 10.91 -16.43 -13.33
CA GLN A 661 12.00 -17.38 -13.33
C GLN A 661 13.33 -16.71 -12.95
N GLN A 662 13.61 -15.51 -13.48
CA GLN A 662 14.83 -14.72 -13.27
C GLN A 662 14.80 -13.82 -12.02
N VAL A 663 13.72 -13.81 -11.25
CA VAL A 663 13.64 -13.14 -9.93
C VAL A 663 14.81 -13.54 -9.03
N ASP A 664 15.43 -12.56 -8.35
CA ASP A 664 16.51 -12.77 -7.39
C ASP A 664 16.15 -13.90 -6.40
N PRO A 665 16.94 -15.00 -6.31
CA PRO A 665 16.71 -16.09 -5.37
C PRO A 665 16.49 -15.65 -3.91
N LYS A 666 17.02 -14.49 -3.49
CA LYS A 666 16.77 -13.92 -2.14
C LYS A 666 15.33 -13.49 -1.91
N LYS A 667 14.59 -13.12 -2.96
CA LYS A 667 13.18 -12.72 -2.89
C LYS A 667 12.24 -13.93 -2.84
N LYS A 668 12.63 -15.09 -3.38
CA LYS A 668 11.74 -16.26 -3.52
C LYS A 668 11.21 -16.81 -2.17
N PRO A 669 11.98 -16.83 -1.07
CA PRO A 669 11.45 -17.16 0.26
C PRO A 669 10.45 -16.15 0.85
N GLN A 670 10.37 -14.93 0.30
CA GLN A 670 9.53 -13.83 0.82
C GLN A 670 8.16 -13.75 0.12
N VAL A 671 7.90 -14.60 -0.89
CA VAL A 671 6.73 -14.51 -1.78
C VAL A 671 5.40 -14.57 -1.02
N LEU A 672 5.26 -15.48 -0.04
CA LEU A 672 4.05 -15.54 0.80
C LEU A 672 3.85 -14.26 1.64
N ALA A 673 4.95 -13.71 2.18
CA ALA A 673 4.91 -12.47 2.95
C ALA A 673 4.61 -11.23 2.09
N ILE A 674 4.92 -11.25 0.79
CA ILE A 674 4.47 -10.23 -0.17
C ILE A 674 2.94 -10.31 -0.35
N GLY A 675 2.37 -11.50 -0.50
CA GLY A 675 0.92 -11.70 -0.56
C GLY A 675 0.20 -11.29 0.72
N GLU A 676 0.73 -11.66 1.89
CA GLU A 676 0.20 -11.18 3.18
C GLU A 676 0.27 -9.67 3.33
N LYS A 677 1.38 -9.06 2.90
CA LYS A 677 1.55 -7.61 2.95
C LYS A 677 0.56 -6.90 2.02
N PHE A 678 0.22 -7.51 0.89
CA PHE A 678 -0.81 -7.00 0.00
C PHE A 678 -2.19 -6.96 0.69
N LEU A 679 -2.63 -8.08 1.27
CA LEU A 679 -3.90 -8.14 2.03
C LEU A 679 -3.92 -7.15 3.21
N LYS A 680 -2.83 -7.05 3.96
CA LYS A 680 -2.70 -6.13 5.12
C LYS A 680 -2.72 -4.64 4.76
N HIS A 681 -2.53 -4.27 3.49
CA HIS A 681 -2.58 -2.88 3.03
C HIS A 681 -3.92 -2.49 2.39
N ASP A 682 -4.78 -3.46 2.05
CA ASP A 682 -6.08 -3.25 1.38
C ASP A 682 -6.03 -2.17 0.29
N PHE A 683 -5.17 -2.38 -0.71
CA PHE A 683 -4.84 -1.37 -1.74
C PHE A 683 -6.04 -0.87 -2.54
N LEU A 684 -7.15 -1.61 -2.57
CA LEU A 684 -8.40 -1.25 -3.23
C LEU A 684 -9.48 -0.70 -2.28
N LEU A 685 -9.21 -0.68 -0.96
CA LEU A 685 -10.19 -0.35 0.10
C LEU A 685 -11.47 -1.20 0.00
N GLU A 686 -11.30 -2.48 -0.33
CA GLU A 686 -12.38 -3.46 -0.49
C GLU A 686 -12.60 -4.31 0.77
N ASN A 687 -11.79 -4.10 1.82
CA ASN A 687 -11.80 -4.81 3.11
C ASN A 687 -11.52 -6.32 2.94
N LEU A 688 -10.52 -6.66 2.11
CA LEU A 688 -10.05 -8.04 1.92
C LEU A 688 -9.70 -8.67 3.27
N ALA A 689 -10.22 -9.88 3.53
CA ALA A 689 -9.93 -10.60 4.77
C ALA A 689 -8.43 -10.96 4.85
N SER A 690 -7.84 -10.95 6.06
CA SER A 690 -6.44 -11.39 6.23
C SER A 690 -6.27 -12.90 5.94
N GLU A 691 -7.39 -13.61 6.03
CA GLU A 691 -7.64 -15.01 5.73
C GLU A 691 -7.91 -15.31 4.24
N THR A 692 -7.95 -14.29 3.37
CA THR A 692 -8.19 -14.47 1.92
C THR A 692 -7.19 -15.47 1.32
N PRO A 693 -7.63 -16.43 0.48
CA PRO A 693 -6.75 -17.41 -0.13
C PRO A 693 -5.57 -16.80 -0.90
N ILE A 694 -4.37 -17.32 -0.64
CA ILE A 694 -3.16 -16.94 -1.38
C ILE A 694 -2.67 -18.15 -2.19
N TYR A 695 -2.66 -18.01 -3.50
CA TYR A 695 -1.99 -18.90 -4.42
C TYR A 695 -0.61 -18.35 -4.79
N ILE A 696 0.41 -19.20 -4.84
CA ILE A 696 1.73 -18.86 -5.39
C ILE A 696 1.90 -19.66 -6.68
N VAL A 697 2.18 -18.93 -7.76
CA VAL A 697 2.34 -19.46 -9.12
C VAL A 697 3.74 -19.13 -9.60
N THR A 698 4.39 -20.05 -10.33
CA THR A 698 5.74 -19.83 -10.87
C THR A 698 5.74 -19.83 -12.38
N GLU A 699 6.63 -19.02 -12.95
CA GLU A 699 6.75 -18.90 -14.40
C GLU A 699 7.08 -20.24 -15.08
N GLY A 700 6.31 -20.58 -16.11
CA GLY A 700 6.39 -21.85 -16.82
C GLY A 700 5.66 -23.00 -16.12
N ASN A 701 4.95 -22.75 -15.03
CA ASN A 701 4.09 -23.69 -14.32
C ASN A 701 2.74 -23.04 -13.92
N GLU A 702 2.24 -22.15 -14.77
CA GLU A 702 0.98 -21.44 -14.54
C GLU A 702 -0.25 -22.33 -14.78
N PRO A 703 -1.08 -22.61 -13.75
CA PRO A 703 -2.23 -23.49 -13.88
C PRO A 703 -3.41 -22.81 -14.61
N PRO A 704 -4.36 -23.56 -15.19
CA PRO A 704 -5.48 -23.00 -15.95
C PRO A 704 -6.35 -22.00 -15.16
N PHE A 705 -6.46 -22.19 -13.84
CA PHE A 705 -7.20 -21.27 -12.95
C PHE A 705 -6.52 -19.91 -12.72
N PHE A 706 -5.24 -19.76 -13.10
CA PHE A 706 -4.53 -18.47 -13.18
C PHE A 706 -4.52 -17.94 -14.61
N THR A 707 -4.21 -18.77 -15.61
CA THR A 707 -4.09 -18.30 -17.00
C THR A 707 -5.43 -17.82 -17.58
N ARG A 708 -6.58 -18.22 -16.99
CA ARG A 708 -7.93 -17.73 -17.32
C ARG A 708 -8.09 -16.21 -17.34
N PHE A 709 -7.25 -15.47 -16.61
CA PHE A 709 -7.31 -14.00 -16.53
C PHE A 709 -6.54 -13.29 -17.65
N PHE A 710 -5.79 -14.01 -18.47
CA PHE A 710 -4.89 -13.46 -19.48
C PHE A 710 -5.25 -13.97 -20.89
N THR A 711 -4.90 -13.19 -21.93
CA THR A 711 -4.77 -13.77 -23.28
C THR A 711 -3.45 -14.55 -23.35
N TRP A 712 -3.52 -15.85 -23.09
CA TRP A 712 -2.36 -16.71 -22.85
C TRP A 712 -1.82 -17.39 -24.12
N ASP A 713 -0.50 -17.42 -24.27
CA ASP A 713 0.25 -18.16 -25.29
C ASP A 713 1.35 -19.00 -24.61
N ALA A 714 1.11 -20.31 -24.50
CA ALA A 714 2.03 -21.25 -23.86
C ALA A 714 3.42 -21.31 -24.56
N SER A 715 3.52 -20.92 -25.83
CA SER A 715 4.79 -20.94 -26.55
C SER A 715 5.78 -19.87 -26.05
N LYS A 716 5.28 -18.79 -25.45
CA LYS A 716 6.11 -17.75 -24.80
C LYS A 716 6.71 -18.24 -23.48
N SER A 717 5.95 -18.99 -22.68
CA SER A 717 6.41 -19.53 -21.39
C SER A 717 7.56 -20.54 -21.54
N ALA A 718 7.71 -21.18 -22.71
CA ALA A 718 8.83 -22.07 -23.01
C ALA A 718 10.12 -21.33 -23.46
N MET A 719 10.07 -20.01 -23.70
CA MET A 719 11.24 -19.25 -24.15
C MET A 719 12.28 -19.09 -23.04
N HIS A 720 13.56 -19.21 -23.40
CA HIS A 720 14.68 -19.09 -22.48
C HIS A 720 15.32 -17.69 -22.54
N GLY A 721 15.89 -17.23 -21.43
CA GLY A 721 16.56 -15.93 -21.31
C GLY A 721 15.75 -14.89 -20.52
N ASN A 722 16.30 -13.68 -20.43
CA ASN A 722 15.65 -12.54 -19.77
C ASN A 722 14.56 -11.90 -20.67
N SER A 723 13.68 -11.05 -20.12
CA SER A 723 12.52 -10.50 -20.85
C SER A 723 12.92 -9.77 -22.13
N TYR A 724 14.02 -9.02 -22.09
CA TYR A 724 14.59 -8.31 -23.25
C TYR A 724 15.07 -9.29 -24.34
N GLN A 725 15.81 -10.35 -23.97
CA GLN A 725 16.30 -11.37 -24.89
C GLN A 725 15.14 -12.12 -25.56
N ARG A 726 14.09 -12.46 -24.81
CA ARG A 726 12.89 -13.14 -25.36
C ARG A 726 12.17 -12.26 -26.36
N LYS A 727 11.83 -11.02 -25.98
CA LYS A 727 11.17 -10.05 -26.88
C LYS A 727 12.04 -9.79 -28.13
N LEU A 728 13.36 -9.63 -28.00
CA LEU A 728 14.27 -9.44 -29.14
C LEU A 728 14.30 -10.65 -30.10
N ALA A 729 14.27 -11.88 -29.57
CA ALA A 729 14.28 -13.12 -30.36
C ALA A 729 12.99 -13.33 -31.17
N ILE A 730 11.84 -12.89 -30.63
CA ILE A 730 10.56 -12.83 -31.35
C ILE A 730 10.65 -11.82 -32.50
N LEU A 731 11.02 -10.57 -32.19
CA LEU A 731 10.98 -9.43 -33.12
C LEU A 731 11.96 -9.57 -34.30
N THR A 732 13.14 -10.15 -34.04
CA THR A 732 14.16 -10.40 -35.08
C THR A 732 13.92 -11.69 -35.88
N ASN A 733 12.91 -12.49 -35.53
CA ASN A 733 12.66 -13.84 -36.07
C ASN A 733 13.85 -14.83 -35.95
N LYS A 734 14.94 -14.46 -35.26
CA LYS A 734 16.14 -15.31 -35.05
C LYS A 734 15.89 -16.49 -34.08
N GLY A 735 14.68 -16.59 -33.50
CA GLY A 735 14.35 -17.46 -32.38
C GLY A 735 13.32 -18.59 -32.61
N LYS A 736 13.06 -19.07 -33.83
CA LYS A 736 12.26 -20.31 -34.00
C LYS A 736 13.10 -21.52 -33.58
N PRO A 737 12.71 -22.29 -32.53
CA PRO A 737 13.42 -23.51 -32.20
C PRO A 737 13.24 -24.56 -33.31
N LEU A 738 14.32 -25.26 -33.65
CA LEU A 738 14.20 -26.52 -34.38
C LEU A 738 13.52 -27.53 -33.44
N LEU A 739 12.37 -28.05 -33.88
CA LEU A 739 11.54 -28.96 -33.09
C LEU A 739 12.14 -30.38 -33.10
N ASP A 740 13.27 -30.53 -32.40
CA ASP A 740 14.01 -31.78 -32.29
C ASP A 740 13.29 -32.73 -31.33
N LYS A 741 12.45 -33.60 -31.91
CA LYS A 741 11.57 -34.50 -31.15
C LYS A 741 12.41 -35.49 -30.32
N PRO A 742 12.31 -35.47 -28.97
CA PRO A 742 13.08 -36.38 -28.14
C PRO A 742 12.69 -37.84 -28.46
N LYS A 743 13.68 -38.64 -28.85
CA LYS A 743 13.47 -40.07 -29.16
C LYS A 743 13.05 -40.79 -27.89
N ARG A 744 11.82 -41.31 -27.85
CA ARG A 744 11.31 -42.20 -26.78
C ARG A 744 12.35 -43.27 -26.43
N ARG A 745 12.96 -43.16 -25.24
CA ARG A 745 13.55 -44.30 -24.55
C ARG A 745 12.50 -44.85 -23.58
N VAL A 746 12.00 -46.04 -23.88
CA VAL A 746 11.25 -46.83 -22.89
C VAL A 746 12.26 -47.35 -21.87
N VAL A 747 11.99 -47.14 -20.58
CA VAL A 747 12.67 -47.79 -19.48
C VAL A 747 11.63 -48.66 -18.77
N ALA A 748 11.98 -49.90 -18.47
CA ALA A 748 11.03 -50.89 -17.98
C ALA A 748 10.73 -50.74 -16.48
N VAL A 749 9.49 -51.03 -16.10
CA VAL A 749 9.04 -51.14 -14.70
C VAL A 749 9.78 -52.28 -14.00
N TYR A 750 10.27 -52.04 -12.78
CA TYR A 750 10.65 -53.09 -11.83
C TYR A 750 10.24 -52.73 -10.41
N SER A 751 9.82 -53.74 -9.64
CA SER A 751 9.19 -53.58 -8.34
C SER A 751 10.16 -53.83 -7.17
N SER A 752 10.07 -52.98 -6.14
CA SER A 752 10.26 -53.29 -4.72
C SER A 752 11.47 -54.13 -4.24
N ARG A 753 12.37 -53.53 -3.42
CA ARG A 753 12.51 -53.82 -1.96
C ARG A 753 13.79 -53.23 -1.30
N SER A 754 13.57 -52.57 -0.15
CA SER A 754 14.37 -52.53 1.11
C SER A 754 15.84 -52.03 1.19
N SER A 755 16.12 -51.49 2.40
CA SER A 755 17.39 -51.36 3.16
C SER A 755 18.45 -50.29 2.80
N VAL A 756 18.43 -49.22 3.62
CA VAL A 756 19.51 -48.49 4.37
C VAL A 756 21.02 -48.60 3.99
N PRO A 757 21.86 -47.59 4.35
CA PRO A 757 22.93 -47.08 3.47
C PRO A 757 24.36 -47.19 4.04
N ASP A 758 25.35 -46.66 3.31
CA ASP A 758 26.60 -46.13 3.90
C ASP A 758 27.19 -44.93 3.14
N LYS A 759 28.17 -44.24 3.75
CA LYS A 759 28.73 -42.93 3.34
C LYS A 759 30.12 -43.04 2.69
N ALA A 760 30.39 -42.21 1.66
CA ALA A 760 31.69 -41.52 1.52
C ALA A 760 31.68 -40.41 0.43
N GLN A 761 32.17 -39.23 0.79
CA GLN A 761 32.83 -38.24 -0.10
C GLN A 761 34.35 -38.25 0.25
N PRO A 762 35.28 -37.42 -0.30
CA PRO A 762 35.12 -36.29 -1.24
C PRO A 762 36.22 -36.11 -2.33
N ARG A 763 36.12 -34.98 -3.08
CA ARG A 763 37.20 -34.26 -3.83
C ARG A 763 37.82 -34.95 -5.06
N SER A 764 38.49 -34.24 -5.99
CA SER A 764 38.33 -32.89 -6.58
C SER A 764 39.43 -32.65 -7.65
N ARG A 765 39.17 -31.87 -8.71
CA ARG A 765 40.16 -30.96 -9.37
C ARG A 765 39.59 -30.17 -10.56
N SER A 766 40.19 -29.02 -10.83
CA SER A 766 39.95 -28.07 -11.92
C SER A 766 41.28 -27.59 -12.50
N MET A 767 41.32 -27.11 -13.76
CA MET A 767 42.46 -26.44 -14.40
C MET A 767 42.00 -25.54 -15.56
N THR A 768 42.83 -24.58 -16.01
CA THR A 768 42.42 -23.43 -16.85
C THR A 768 43.46 -22.93 -17.87
N PHE A 769 42.98 -22.61 -19.09
CA PHE A 769 43.39 -21.57 -20.07
C PHE A 769 44.84 -21.37 -20.62
N SER A 770 44.92 -21.37 -21.98
CA SER A 770 45.63 -20.38 -22.86
C SER A 770 47.18 -20.42 -23.04
N PRO A 771 47.79 -19.67 -23.99
CA PRO A 771 47.54 -19.60 -25.47
C PRO A 771 48.84 -19.48 -26.35
N ASP A 772 48.77 -19.55 -27.70
CA ASP A 772 49.82 -18.96 -28.61
C ASP A 772 49.41 -18.70 -30.10
N ARG A 773 50.29 -18.09 -30.92
CA ARG A 773 50.15 -17.60 -32.34
C ARG A 773 50.95 -18.46 -33.37
N ALA A 774 50.91 -18.33 -34.73
CA ALA A 774 50.82 -17.16 -35.63
C ALA A 774 50.32 -17.44 -37.11
N ARG A 775 50.70 -16.57 -38.08
CA ARG A 775 50.20 -16.39 -39.49
C ARG A 775 50.82 -17.40 -40.53
N VAL A 776 50.47 -17.55 -41.83
CA VAL A 776 50.35 -16.59 -42.98
C VAL A 776 49.64 -17.16 -44.26
N ARG A 777 48.60 -16.46 -44.77
CA ARG A 777 48.25 -16.04 -46.18
C ARG A 777 48.43 -16.97 -47.45
N GLY A 778 47.33 -17.61 -47.89
CA GLY A 778 46.59 -17.33 -49.17
C GLY A 778 47.04 -17.82 -50.58
N ARG A 779 46.07 -18.18 -51.45
CA ARG A 779 46.09 -18.11 -52.95
C ARG A 779 44.70 -18.29 -53.62
N SER A 780 44.46 -17.57 -54.73
CA SER A 780 43.31 -17.61 -55.68
C SER A 780 43.62 -16.61 -56.83
N PRO A 781 42.79 -16.35 -57.88
CA PRO A 781 41.77 -17.16 -58.59
C PRO A 781 42.01 -17.24 -60.13
N ALA A 782 41.26 -18.08 -60.88
CA ALA A 782 41.04 -18.06 -62.36
C ALA A 782 40.31 -19.35 -62.83
N PHE A 783 39.49 -19.41 -63.89
CA PHE A 783 38.86 -18.36 -64.71
C PHE A 783 37.50 -18.82 -65.30
N ASN A 784 36.66 -17.83 -65.58
CA ASN A 784 35.30 -17.82 -66.16
C ASN A 784 34.91 -18.84 -67.25
N ALA A 785 33.59 -19.13 -67.30
CA ALA A 785 32.85 -19.37 -68.54
C ALA A 785 31.51 -18.61 -68.54
N LEU A 786 31.48 -17.50 -69.30
CA LEU A 786 30.34 -16.82 -69.97
C LEU A 786 28.98 -16.65 -69.28
N ALA A 787 28.57 -15.39 -69.19
CA ALA A 787 27.29 -14.91 -68.70
C ALA A 787 26.14 -14.99 -69.72
N ALA A 788 24.91 -14.86 -69.18
CA ALA A 788 23.70 -14.28 -69.78
C ALA A 788 23.03 -14.96 -71.00
N ASN A 789 21.69 -15.11 -70.95
CA ASN A 789 20.76 -14.20 -71.66
C ASN A 789 19.27 -14.61 -71.50
N PHE A 790 18.37 -13.62 -71.70
CA PHE A 790 16.91 -13.69 -71.89
C PHE A 790 16.06 -14.35 -70.77
N GLU A 791 15.13 -13.65 -70.10
CA GLU A 791 13.86 -13.04 -70.56
C GLU A 791 12.68 -14.03 -70.79
N ASN A 792 11.86 -14.18 -69.75
CA ASN A 792 10.48 -13.65 -69.63
C ASN A 792 9.36 -14.09 -70.64
N ILE A 793 8.10 -13.84 -70.23
CA ILE A 793 6.84 -13.77 -71.02
C ILE A 793 6.00 -15.07 -71.21
N ASN A 794 4.96 -15.15 -70.36
CA ASN A 794 3.54 -15.51 -70.62
C ASN A 794 3.12 -16.61 -71.62
N THR A 795 2.38 -17.61 -71.11
CA THR A 795 1.01 -17.97 -71.56
C THR A 795 0.25 -18.66 -70.40
N ARG A 796 -1.07 -18.88 -70.40
CA ARG A 796 -2.26 -18.03 -70.58
C ARG A 796 -3.50 -18.96 -70.65
N ASN A 797 -4.39 -18.85 -69.67
CA ASN A 797 -5.82 -19.23 -69.68
C ASN A 797 -6.30 -20.72 -69.60
N GLN A 798 -7.25 -20.91 -68.67
CA GLN A 798 -8.55 -21.61 -68.79
C GLN A 798 -8.64 -23.13 -69.06
N SER A 799 -9.38 -23.85 -68.20
CA SER A 799 -10.61 -24.57 -68.60
C SER A 799 -11.43 -25.13 -67.41
N THR A 800 -12.73 -24.78 -67.37
CA THR A 800 -13.84 -25.65 -66.92
C THR A 800 -14.32 -26.47 -68.15
N PRO A 801 -15.26 -27.46 -68.10
CA PRO A 801 -16.24 -27.87 -67.06
C PRO A 801 -16.04 -29.41 -66.73
N PRO A 802 -17.02 -30.33 -66.46
CA PRO A 802 -18.49 -30.32 -66.29
C PRO A 802 -19.01 -31.06 -65.01
N PRO A 803 -20.33 -31.33 -64.83
CA PRO A 803 -20.93 -31.77 -63.55
C PRO A 803 -21.51 -33.21 -63.54
N MET A 804 -22.01 -33.67 -62.38
CA MET A 804 -23.21 -34.52 -62.20
C MET A 804 -23.61 -34.49 -60.69
N VAL A 805 -24.75 -33.93 -60.26
CA VAL A 805 -26.16 -34.40 -60.35
C VAL A 805 -26.50 -35.52 -59.35
N SER A 806 -27.32 -35.17 -58.35
CA SER A 806 -27.92 -36.05 -57.32
C SER A 806 -29.06 -36.94 -57.88
N PRO A 807 -29.60 -37.91 -57.11
CA PRO A 807 -30.88 -37.61 -56.40
C PRO A 807 -31.20 -38.42 -55.11
N MET A 808 -32.01 -37.82 -54.20
CA MET A 808 -33.11 -38.42 -53.36
C MET A 808 -32.82 -39.64 -52.42
N VAL A 809 -33.46 -39.94 -51.27
CA VAL A 809 -34.69 -39.54 -50.51
C VAL A 809 -34.62 -40.26 -49.11
N ARG A 810 -35.17 -39.91 -47.92
CA ARG A 810 -35.95 -38.79 -47.30
C ARG A 810 -35.94 -39.01 -45.74
N LYS A 811 -36.23 -37.95 -44.93
CA LYS A 811 -36.57 -37.95 -43.46
C LYS A 811 -35.42 -38.32 -42.47
N LEU A 812 -35.31 -37.77 -41.24
CA LEU A 812 -36.03 -36.65 -40.57
C LEU A 812 -35.15 -35.94 -39.50
N TYR A 813 -35.62 -34.78 -39.01
CA TYR A 813 -35.05 -33.90 -37.96
C TYR A 813 -35.15 -34.51 -36.53
N PRO A 814 -34.50 -33.96 -35.47
CA PRO A 814 -33.30 -33.06 -35.37
C PRO A 814 -32.28 -33.68 -34.35
N LYS A 815 -31.61 -33.00 -33.39
CA LYS A 815 -30.58 -31.91 -33.34
C LYS A 815 -29.59 -32.30 -32.20
N SER A 816 -28.27 -32.11 -32.14
CA SER A 816 -27.20 -31.44 -32.92
C SER A 816 -26.84 -29.97 -32.58
N LEU A 817 -25.58 -29.57 -32.24
CA LEU A 817 -24.37 -30.23 -31.67
C LEU A 817 -23.16 -29.24 -31.63
N ALA A 818 -22.20 -29.45 -30.70
CA ALA A 818 -20.71 -29.34 -30.77
C ALA A 818 -19.92 -28.19 -31.51
N PRO A 819 -18.62 -27.98 -31.19
CA PRO A 819 -17.74 -26.92 -31.76
C PRO A 819 -16.74 -27.42 -32.84
N ASP A 820 -15.80 -26.59 -33.36
CA ASP A 820 -14.35 -26.62 -32.98
C ASP A 820 -13.32 -25.85 -33.90
N LEU A 821 -12.17 -25.46 -33.30
CA LEU A 821 -10.78 -25.09 -33.75
C LEU A 821 -10.35 -24.43 -35.12
N THR A 822 -9.50 -23.38 -34.99
CA THR A 822 -8.24 -23.00 -35.74
C THR A 822 -8.10 -22.00 -36.93
N LYS A 823 -7.06 -21.13 -36.78
CA LYS A 823 -5.98 -20.68 -37.74
C LYS A 823 -6.05 -19.39 -38.63
N LEU A 824 -5.04 -18.53 -38.37
CA LEU A 824 -4.17 -17.73 -39.29
C LEU A 824 -4.67 -16.42 -39.99
N ALA A 825 -3.69 -15.63 -40.46
CA ALA A 825 -3.72 -14.22 -40.93
C ALA A 825 -3.48 -14.13 -42.49
N PRO A 826 -3.19 -12.97 -43.18
CA PRO A 826 -2.92 -11.59 -42.73
C PRO A 826 -3.49 -10.40 -43.60
N LYS A 827 -2.94 -9.20 -43.36
CA LYS A 827 -3.19 -7.80 -43.85
C LYS A 827 -3.55 -7.53 -45.34
N SER A 828 -4.13 -6.32 -45.54
CA SER A 828 -3.97 -5.32 -46.65
C SER A 828 -4.51 -5.60 -48.09
N SER A 829 -4.89 -4.60 -48.92
CA SER A 829 -5.31 -3.17 -48.74
C SER A 829 -5.86 -2.61 -50.10
N ALA A 830 -6.23 -1.32 -50.14
CA ALA A 830 -6.25 -0.39 -51.30
C ALA A 830 -7.43 -0.42 -52.31
N ILE A 831 -7.88 0.71 -52.93
CA ILE A 831 -7.96 2.14 -52.51
C ILE A 831 -8.79 2.97 -53.54
N ALA A 832 -9.35 4.12 -53.10
CA ALA A 832 -9.89 5.23 -53.92
C ALA A 832 -11.17 4.97 -54.79
N ALA A 833 -11.90 5.97 -55.31
CA ALA A 833 -11.62 7.42 -55.41
C ALA A 833 -12.89 8.31 -55.39
N ARG A 834 -12.78 9.60 -54.99
CA ARG A 834 -12.73 10.80 -55.89
C ARG A 834 -12.89 12.18 -55.20
N THR A 835 -11.78 12.97 -55.16
CA THR A 835 -11.62 14.41 -55.57
C THR A 835 -12.48 15.57 -54.94
N ALA A 836 -12.05 16.84 -54.76
CA ALA A 836 -10.87 17.63 -55.23
C ALA A 836 -10.55 18.98 -54.48
N LEU A 837 -9.31 19.53 -54.68
CA LEU A 837 -8.79 20.95 -54.48
C LEU A 837 -8.39 21.41 -53.03
N PHE A 838 -7.63 22.51 -52.73
CA PHE A 838 -7.04 23.63 -53.56
C PHE A 838 -5.57 24.11 -53.20
N GLU A 839 -5.26 25.38 -52.80
CA GLU A 839 -3.92 26.05 -52.96
C GLU A 839 -3.51 27.18 -51.92
N ARG A 840 -2.20 27.53 -51.84
CA ARG A 840 -1.49 28.81 -51.37
C ARG A 840 -1.26 29.14 -49.85
N SER A 841 -0.22 29.92 -49.41
CA SER A 841 1.18 30.24 -49.88
C SER A 841 2.07 31.04 -48.85
N ARG A 842 3.42 31.11 -49.07
CA ARG A 842 4.62 31.70 -48.33
C ARG A 842 4.68 33.27 -48.10
N PRO A 843 5.74 33.99 -47.55
CA PRO A 843 7.21 33.70 -47.33
C PRO A 843 7.99 34.26 -46.04
N THR A 844 9.35 34.20 -46.07
CA THR A 844 10.55 34.47 -45.17
C THR A 844 10.99 35.98 -44.93
N PRO A 845 12.21 36.46 -44.43
CA PRO A 845 13.57 35.85 -44.13
C PRO A 845 14.57 36.38 -42.98
N GLN A 846 15.53 35.51 -42.56
CA GLN A 846 17.03 35.60 -42.32
C GLN A 846 17.86 36.64 -41.46
N GLU A 847 18.73 36.10 -40.55
CA GLU A 847 20.26 36.11 -40.38
C GLU A 847 21.19 37.35 -40.68
N PRO A 848 22.53 37.37 -40.37
CA PRO A 848 23.40 36.86 -39.24
C PRO A 848 24.34 37.97 -38.59
N PRO A 849 25.72 38.06 -38.68
CA PRO A 849 26.89 37.21 -38.25
C PRO A 849 28.08 37.88 -37.42
N THR A 850 29.08 37.08 -36.96
CA THR A 850 30.56 37.36 -36.71
C THR A 850 31.14 37.83 -35.34
N SER A 851 32.48 37.66 -35.16
CA SER A 851 33.39 37.99 -34.03
C SER A 851 34.54 38.94 -34.50
N PRO A 852 35.63 39.31 -33.74
CA PRO A 852 36.04 39.05 -32.33
C PRO A 852 36.58 40.30 -31.54
N GLY A 853 37.07 40.11 -30.29
CA GLY A 853 38.26 40.83 -29.79
C GLY A 853 38.13 41.95 -28.72
N LEU A 854 39.05 41.89 -27.73
CA LEU A 854 39.76 42.95 -26.97
C LEU A 854 39.11 44.31 -26.56
N SER A 855 39.22 44.57 -25.24
CA SER A 855 39.68 45.80 -24.54
C SER A 855 38.87 47.12 -24.52
N GLU A 856 38.74 47.62 -23.29
CA GLU A 856 38.81 49.04 -22.84
C GLU A 856 37.65 50.04 -23.06
N ALA A 857 37.26 50.67 -21.93
CA ALA A 857 37.09 52.12 -21.73
C ALA A 857 35.91 52.88 -22.41
N THR A 858 35.25 53.88 -21.78
CA THR A 858 35.26 54.39 -20.38
C THR A 858 34.04 55.31 -20.16
N ASN A 859 33.58 55.44 -18.90
CA ASN A 859 33.02 56.65 -18.26
C ASN A 859 31.70 57.25 -18.81
N GLU A 860 30.94 58.12 -18.13
CA GLU A 860 30.97 58.82 -16.81
C GLU A 860 29.49 59.17 -16.45
N ALA A 861 28.99 59.53 -15.25
CA ALA A 861 29.40 59.64 -13.83
C ALA A 861 28.08 59.66 -12.98
N GLU A 862 27.93 59.70 -11.64
CA GLU A 862 28.74 59.66 -10.40
C GLU A 862 27.95 58.73 -9.40
N ALA A 863 28.43 58.15 -8.28
CA ALA A 863 29.26 58.57 -7.14
C ALA A 863 28.49 59.29 -5.98
N PRO A 864 28.94 59.25 -4.69
CA PRO A 864 30.11 58.54 -4.12
C PRO A 864 29.95 57.84 -2.71
N LYS A 865 30.65 56.69 -2.52
CA LYS A 865 31.43 56.25 -1.31
C LYS A 865 30.74 55.94 0.07
N PRO A 866 31.34 55.12 0.99
CA PRO A 866 32.77 54.77 1.10
C PRO A 866 33.24 53.27 1.16
N THR A 867 33.43 52.65 2.34
CA THR A 867 34.54 51.70 2.69
C THR A 867 34.22 50.71 3.86
N SER A 868 34.90 49.59 4.19
CA SER A 868 36.02 48.78 3.59
C SER A 868 36.44 47.56 4.47
N GLU A 869 37.04 46.50 3.86
CA GLU A 869 38.20 45.66 4.35
C GLU A 869 38.06 44.70 5.58
N THR A 870 38.77 43.54 5.72
CA THR A 870 39.84 42.84 4.94
C THR A 870 39.92 41.29 5.22
N ALA A 871 40.50 40.51 4.27
CA ALA A 871 41.51 39.40 4.35
C ALA A 871 41.54 38.34 5.52
N GLU A 872 42.07 37.09 5.41
CA GLU A 872 42.63 36.26 4.30
C GLU A 872 42.76 34.74 4.68
N GLU A 873 42.89 33.90 3.63
CA GLU A 873 43.55 32.57 3.44
C GLU A 873 43.72 31.42 4.48
N GLU A 874 43.46 30.20 3.95
CA GLU A 874 44.14 28.89 4.04
C GLU A 874 44.39 28.04 5.34
N SER A 875 44.07 26.74 5.19
CA SER A 875 44.93 25.54 5.45
C SER A 875 44.49 24.47 6.48
N MET A 876 45.24 23.35 6.49
CA MET A 876 44.87 22.00 6.91
C MET A 876 44.98 21.66 8.42
N SER A 877 44.19 20.66 8.84
CA SER A 877 44.40 19.62 9.89
C SER A 877 45.72 19.62 10.69
N SER A 878 45.75 19.28 11.99
CA SER A 878 45.60 17.88 12.48
C SER A 878 45.94 17.68 13.99
N ILE A 879 45.47 16.58 14.59
CA ILE A 879 46.07 15.79 15.72
C ILE A 879 45.99 16.35 17.19
N HIS A 880 45.80 15.38 18.13
CA HIS A 880 46.00 15.22 19.60
C HIS A 880 46.78 16.32 20.42
N GLU A 881 46.78 16.39 21.78
CA GLU A 881 46.64 15.35 22.84
C GLU A 881 46.24 15.90 24.26
N ASP A 882 46.50 15.12 25.33
CA ASP A 882 45.88 15.08 26.69
C ASP A 882 46.34 16.07 27.83
N SER A 883 45.38 16.39 28.72
CA SER A 883 45.40 16.50 30.23
C SER A 883 46.50 17.23 31.08
N LYS A 884 46.10 18.00 32.14
CA LYS A 884 46.28 17.69 33.62
C LYS A 884 46.07 18.85 34.67
N GLU A 885 45.36 18.49 35.75
CA GLU A 885 45.53 18.70 37.24
C GLU A 885 46.19 19.96 37.94
N ASP A 886 45.42 20.55 38.89
CA ASP A 886 45.69 20.85 40.34
C ASP A 886 46.40 22.12 40.96
N GLU A 887 45.99 22.37 42.25
CA GLU A 887 46.46 23.26 43.36
C GLU A 887 46.07 24.77 43.44
N ALA A 888 46.23 25.42 44.62
CA ALA A 888 45.32 26.50 45.11
C ALA A 888 45.87 27.56 46.12
N GLU A 889 45.02 28.59 46.39
CA GLU A 889 45.09 29.69 47.42
C GLU A 889 46.06 30.87 47.11
N GLU A 890 45.95 32.09 47.66
CA GLU A 890 45.19 32.69 48.79
C GLU A 890 44.61 34.12 48.45
N GLU A 891 44.31 35.03 49.40
CA GLU A 891 43.78 36.40 49.16
C GLU A 891 44.05 37.38 50.33
N SER A 892 44.62 38.57 50.05
CA SER A 892 44.65 39.68 51.03
C SER A 892 44.69 41.11 50.43
N SER A 893 44.23 42.09 51.23
CA SER A 893 44.37 43.56 51.05
C SER A 893 43.53 44.29 49.96
N LEU A 894 42.21 44.08 49.93
CA LEU A 894 41.26 44.99 49.26
C LEU A 894 40.40 45.79 50.27
N PRO A 895 39.94 47.02 49.93
CA PRO A 895 39.00 47.77 50.75
C PRO A 895 37.63 47.07 50.80
N THR A 896 36.82 47.35 51.82
CA THR A 896 35.54 46.66 52.04
C THR A 896 34.34 47.60 52.16
N PHE A 897 33.23 47.22 51.54
CA PHE A 897 31.98 47.99 51.45
C PHE A 897 30.77 47.11 51.81
N PRO A 898 29.65 47.69 52.32
CA PRO A 898 28.44 46.94 52.63
C PRO A 898 27.78 46.36 51.38
N TYR A 899 27.19 45.17 51.50
CA TYR A 899 26.61 44.39 50.39
C TYR A 899 25.65 45.19 49.46
N GLU A 900 24.85 46.10 50.02
CA GLU A 900 23.88 46.89 49.25
C GLU A 900 24.52 47.85 48.22
N ARG A 901 25.75 48.33 48.47
CA ARG A 901 26.51 49.15 47.51
C ARG A 901 27.27 48.34 46.46
N LEU A 902 27.21 47.01 46.54
CA LEU A 902 27.88 46.09 45.61
C LEU A 902 26.91 45.49 44.56
N LYS A 903 25.60 45.70 44.69
CA LYS A 903 24.58 45.26 43.73
C LYS A 903 24.68 46.03 42.40
N THR A 904 24.27 45.41 41.29
CA THR A 904 24.16 46.05 39.96
C THR A 904 23.09 47.15 39.92
N ASP A 905 22.08 47.03 40.77
CA ASP A 905 20.82 47.77 40.70
C ASP A 905 20.67 48.78 41.86
N SER A 906 21.80 49.14 42.49
CA SER A 906 21.85 50.01 43.67
C SER A 906 21.72 51.48 43.30
N GLU A 907 20.97 52.26 44.09
CA GLU A 907 20.85 53.72 43.92
C GLU A 907 22.12 54.48 44.36
N ASP A 908 23.03 53.84 45.11
CA ASP A 908 24.32 54.37 45.56
C ASP A 908 25.42 53.28 45.47
N PRO A 909 25.91 52.92 44.27
CA PRO A 909 26.95 51.92 44.11
C PRO A 909 28.30 52.40 44.66
N ALA A 910 29.18 51.48 45.05
CA ALA A 910 30.54 51.82 45.46
C ALA A 910 31.42 52.16 44.23
N GLU A 911 32.04 53.34 44.23
CA GLU A 911 33.00 53.78 43.21
C GLU A 911 34.36 53.05 43.38
N ASP A 912 35.11 52.90 42.28
CA ASP A 912 36.45 52.28 42.22
C ASP A 912 36.59 50.83 42.76
N ILE A 913 35.62 49.95 42.44
CA ILE A 913 35.70 48.50 42.68
C ILE A 913 35.78 47.68 41.37
N ASP A 914 36.42 46.51 41.42
CA ASP A 914 36.33 45.51 40.35
C ASP A 914 34.94 44.84 40.37
N LEU A 915 34.12 45.21 39.39
CA LEU A 915 32.75 44.72 39.20
C LEU A 915 32.65 43.22 38.90
N THR A 916 33.78 42.54 38.61
CA THR A 916 33.86 41.09 38.39
C THR A 916 34.27 40.32 39.65
N ARG A 917 34.71 41.00 40.71
CA ARG A 917 35.19 40.42 41.98
C ARG A 917 34.61 41.12 43.21
N ARG A 918 33.35 41.56 43.13
CA ARG A 918 32.68 42.39 44.16
C ARG A 918 32.69 41.74 45.54
N GLU A 919 32.62 40.42 45.57
CA GLU A 919 32.67 39.59 46.77
C GLU A 919 34.02 39.65 47.49
N ALA A 920 35.10 40.00 46.78
CA ALA A 920 36.40 40.29 47.39
C ALA A 920 36.34 41.55 48.26
N TYR A 921 35.56 42.56 47.85
CA TYR A 921 35.35 43.84 48.54
C TYR A 921 34.26 43.80 49.63
N MET A 922 33.89 42.62 50.11
CA MET A 922 33.00 42.46 51.26
C MET A 922 33.75 41.84 52.43
N THR A 923 33.40 42.23 53.67
CA THR A 923 34.07 41.70 54.87
C THR A 923 33.85 40.19 54.99
N SER A 924 34.82 39.44 55.50
CA SER A 924 34.69 37.98 55.65
C SER A 924 33.55 37.55 56.60
N ALA A 925 33.04 38.48 57.42
CA ALA A 925 31.84 38.31 58.23
C ALA A 925 30.57 38.44 57.38
N GLU A 926 30.35 39.57 56.70
CA GLU A 926 29.20 39.76 55.80
C GLU A 926 29.19 38.73 54.66
N PHE A 927 30.34 38.35 54.13
CA PHE A 927 30.44 37.29 53.12
C PHE A 927 29.84 35.98 53.63
N LYS A 928 30.25 35.55 54.83
CA LYS A 928 29.71 34.34 55.45
C LYS A 928 28.24 34.48 55.84
N GLU A 929 27.79 35.69 56.17
CA GLU A 929 26.38 36.00 56.44
C GLU A 929 25.50 35.93 55.16
N LYS A 930 25.95 36.51 54.04
CA LYS A 930 25.14 36.62 52.80
C LYS A 930 25.23 35.40 51.89
N PHE A 931 26.35 34.65 51.91
CA PHE A 931 26.56 33.48 51.05
C PHE A 931 26.53 32.13 51.79
N GLU A 932 26.55 32.16 53.13
CA GLU A 932 26.54 30.98 54.04
C GLU A 932 27.76 30.05 53.93
N MET A 933 28.83 30.48 53.24
CA MET A 933 30.10 29.75 53.09
C MET A 933 31.29 30.70 53.30
N THR A 934 32.50 30.17 53.45
CA THR A 934 33.72 31.00 53.53
C THR A 934 34.24 31.37 52.14
N LYS A 935 34.96 32.49 52.03
CA LYS A 935 35.64 32.92 50.79
C LYS A 935 36.53 31.83 50.18
N ASN A 936 37.20 31.03 51.03
CA ASN A 936 38.12 29.98 50.59
C ASN A 936 37.41 28.72 50.07
N GLU A 937 36.14 28.51 50.42
CA GLU A 937 35.29 27.50 49.77
C GLU A 937 34.74 28.02 48.44
N PHE A 938 34.28 29.28 48.40
CA PHE A 938 33.76 29.93 47.19
C PHE A 938 34.77 29.95 46.03
N TYR A 939 36.02 30.33 46.30
CA TYR A 939 37.06 30.38 45.25
C TYR A 939 37.54 29.01 44.73
N LYS A 940 37.10 27.90 45.35
CA LYS A 940 37.42 26.52 44.91
C LYS A 940 36.34 25.90 44.00
N LEU A 941 35.32 26.68 43.61
CA LEU A 941 34.32 26.30 42.62
C LEU A 941 34.88 26.44 41.18
N PRO A 942 34.52 25.55 40.24
CA PRO A 942 35.06 25.56 38.88
C PRO A 942 34.58 26.77 38.08
N LYS A 943 35.53 27.50 37.48
CA LYS A 943 35.26 28.77 36.78
C LYS A 943 34.92 28.56 35.31
N ASN A 944 33.64 28.63 34.99
CA ASN A 944 33.15 29.01 33.66
C ASN A 944 31.92 29.94 33.83
N ASN A 945 31.71 30.82 32.86
CA ASN A 945 31.15 32.15 33.15
C ASN A 945 29.63 32.26 33.43
N ASN A 946 29.29 33.41 34.03
CA ASN A 946 27.95 34.03 34.13
C ASN A 946 26.99 33.59 35.25
N TYR A 947 27.47 33.48 36.50
CA TYR A 947 26.63 33.62 37.70
C TYR A 947 27.28 34.51 38.79
N ILE A 948 27.36 35.83 38.55
CA ILE A 948 27.62 36.83 39.60
C ILE A 948 26.43 37.81 39.66
N THR A 949 25.26 37.32 40.07
CA THR A 949 24.06 38.10 40.46
C THR A 949 22.94 37.16 40.93
N GLN A 950 22.84 36.91 42.24
CA GLN A 950 21.59 36.76 43.04
C GLN A 950 21.90 36.21 44.46
N PRO A 951 21.42 36.84 45.55
CA PRO A 951 21.58 36.35 46.92
C PRO A 951 20.51 35.33 47.34
N LYS A 952 20.79 34.56 48.39
CA LYS A 952 19.83 33.66 49.05
C LYS A 952 18.90 34.41 50.01
N GLU A 953 17.60 34.42 49.74
CA GLU A 953 16.56 34.66 50.76
C GLU A 953 15.51 33.53 50.77
N ARG A 954 15.94 32.27 51.03
CA ARG A 954 14.98 31.15 51.17
C ARG A 954 15.42 29.95 52.00
N LEU A 955 16.22 30.13 53.06
CA LEU A 955 16.78 28.99 53.82
C LEU A 955 16.79 29.07 55.36
N TYR A 956 15.90 29.85 55.99
CA TYR A 956 15.84 29.96 57.46
C TYR A 956 14.49 29.66 58.13
N VAL A 957 13.77 28.61 57.67
CA VAL A 957 12.64 28.00 58.41
C VAL A 957 12.80 26.48 58.57
N SER A 958 13.87 26.08 59.26
CA SER A 958 13.82 25.00 60.27
C SER A 958 14.95 25.28 61.28
N VAL A 959 14.86 24.98 62.57
CA VAL A 959 14.14 23.89 63.23
C VAL A 959 13.53 24.35 64.56
N LEU A 960 12.28 23.98 64.84
CA LEU A 960 11.87 23.37 66.13
C LEU A 960 10.43 22.86 66.10
N SER A 961 10.26 21.57 66.41
CA SER A 961 9.09 20.92 67.05
C SER A 961 7.66 21.23 66.54
N MET A 962 6.85 20.27 66.08
CA MET A 962 6.98 18.80 66.04
C MET A 962 5.93 18.19 65.07
N ALA A 963 6.18 16.97 64.59
CA ALA A 963 5.16 16.04 64.06
C ALA A 963 4.37 16.42 62.78
N THR A 964 5.08 16.70 61.68
CA THR A 964 4.69 16.25 60.31
C THR A 964 5.97 15.99 59.50
N GLU A 965 5.92 15.07 58.54
CA GLU A 965 7.10 14.58 57.82
C GLU A 965 7.60 15.56 56.74
N ARG A 966 8.91 15.57 56.48
CA ARG A 966 9.52 16.34 55.38
C ARG A 966 9.32 15.59 54.06
N PRO A 967 8.93 16.25 52.95
CA PRO A 967 8.92 15.63 51.63
C PRO A 967 10.37 15.41 51.13
N SER A 968 10.66 14.28 50.48
CA SER A 968 12.02 13.91 50.06
C SER A 968 12.30 14.21 48.57
N PHE A 969 12.32 15.50 48.24
CA PHE A 969 12.78 16.00 46.93
C PHE A 969 13.78 17.16 47.08
N GLU A 970 14.58 17.35 46.03
CA GLU A 970 15.70 18.30 45.94
C GLU A 970 15.46 19.24 44.75
N LEU A 971 15.55 20.57 44.90
CA LEU A 971 15.55 21.48 43.75
C LEU A 971 16.95 21.59 43.15
N ALA A 972 17.06 21.51 41.83
CA ALA A 972 18.30 21.58 41.09
C ALA A 972 18.12 22.37 39.78
N LYS A 973 19.24 22.83 39.19
CA LYS A 973 19.24 23.33 37.81
C LYS A 973 19.48 22.19 36.83
N GLY A 974 18.81 22.28 35.68
CA GLY A 974 18.92 21.34 34.57
C GLY A 974 19.65 21.93 33.36
N ILE A 975 19.43 21.30 32.20
CA ILE A 975 19.93 21.76 30.90
C ILE A 975 19.38 23.17 30.63
N ASN A 976 20.21 24.02 30.02
CA ASN A 976 19.93 25.43 29.75
C ASN A 976 19.53 26.28 30.98
N GLY A 977 19.82 25.83 32.21
CA GLY A 977 19.56 26.60 33.44
C GLY A 977 18.10 26.60 33.92
N LEU A 978 17.24 25.78 33.32
CA LEU A 978 15.85 25.60 33.75
C LEU A 978 15.78 24.91 35.13
N ASP A 979 14.75 25.21 35.90
CA ASP A 979 14.53 24.60 37.23
C ASP A 979 13.92 23.21 37.11
N LYS A 980 14.52 22.26 37.85
CA LYS A 980 14.04 20.89 37.99
C LYS A 980 14.01 20.43 39.44
N ILE A 981 13.28 19.36 39.69
CA ILE A 981 13.10 18.72 40.99
C ILE A 981 13.57 17.28 40.87
N VAL A 982 14.45 16.85 41.78
CA VAL A 982 14.94 15.48 41.85
C VAL A 982 14.31 14.79 43.06
N ILE A 983 13.42 13.84 42.80
CA ILE A 983 12.84 12.96 43.82
C ILE A 983 13.82 11.80 44.04
N ARG A 984 14.14 11.49 45.30
CA ARG A 984 15.05 10.37 45.63
C ARG A 984 14.41 9.48 46.69
N GLU A 985 14.54 8.17 46.49
CA GLU A 985 14.07 7.14 47.42
C GLU A 985 15.26 6.37 48.01
N SER A 986 16.31 6.14 47.21
CA SER A 986 17.57 5.54 47.64
C SER A 986 18.75 6.08 46.79
N ARG A 987 19.97 5.54 46.96
CA ARG A 987 21.18 6.09 46.29
C ARG A 987 21.18 5.97 44.77
N SER A 988 20.38 5.06 44.20
CA SER A 988 20.28 4.81 42.75
C SER A 988 18.89 5.14 42.20
N ARG A 989 17.81 4.78 42.92
CA ARG A 989 16.43 5.11 42.52
C ARG A 989 16.15 6.60 42.68
N SER A 990 15.87 7.27 41.57
CA SER A 990 15.51 8.70 41.54
C SER A 990 14.65 9.03 40.32
N ALA A 991 13.94 10.15 40.36
CA ALA A 991 13.24 10.72 39.21
C ALA A 991 13.48 12.22 39.12
N GLU A 992 13.54 12.79 37.91
CA GLU A 992 13.71 14.23 37.69
C GLU A 992 12.50 14.84 36.98
N VAL A 993 12.05 16.01 37.43
CA VAL A 993 10.87 16.72 36.92
C VAL A 993 11.19 18.19 36.68
N TYR A 994 11.12 18.69 35.44
CA TYR A 994 11.30 20.12 35.15
C TYR A 994 10.02 20.90 35.43
N LEU A 995 10.16 22.10 36.00
CA LEU A 995 9.01 23.00 36.23
C LEU A 995 8.49 23.61 34.94
N TYR A 996 9.32 23.74 33.90
CA TYR A 996 8.84 24.11 32.56
C TYR A 996 8.10 22.92 31.93
N GLY A 997 6.78 23.06 31.80
CA GLY A 997 5.84 22.06 31.31
C GLY A 997 5.50 20.91 32.26
N GLY A 998 6.11 20.85 33.45
CA GLY A 998 5.89 19.77 34.42
C GLY A 998 6.49 18.42 33.98
N HIS A 999 7.41 18.43 33.01
CA HIS A 999 7.92 17.22 32.36
C HIS A 999 8.77 16.35 33.28
N VAL A 1000 8.45 15.06 33.41
CA VAL A 1000 9.35 14.06 34.01
C VAL A 1000 10.38 13.64 32.96
N THR A 1001 11.66 13.88 33.24
CA THR A 1001 12.78 13.76 32.27
C THR A 1001 13.84 12.73 32.67
N SER A 1002 13.65 12.03 33.79
CA SER A 1002 14.48 10.89 34.20
C SER A 1002 13.70 10.07 35.23
N TRP A 1003 13.88 8.76 35.19
CA TRP A 1003 13.38 7.80 36.18
C TRP A 1003 14.31 6.59 36.19
N LYS A 1004 14.98 6.39 37.32
CA LYS A 1004 16.07 5.41 37.48
C LYS A 1004 15.72 4.32 38.46
N ASN A 1005 16.15 3.10 38.13
CA ASN A 1005 15.91 1.89 38.93
C ASN A 1005 17.01 1.68 40.01
N GLU A 1006 16.97 0.52 40.68
CA GLU A 1006 17.96 0.10 41.70
C GLU A 1006 19.41 0.07 41.19
N ASN A 1007 19.62 -0.17 39.91
CA ASN A 1007 20.94 -0.21 39.27
C ASN A 1007 21.42 1.19 38.83
N GLY A 1008 20.56 2.21 38.92
CA GLY A 1008 20.80 3.55 38.37
C GLY A 1008 20.58 3.64 36.85
N GLU A 1009 19.99 2.61 36.23
CA GLU A 1009 19.67 2.57 34.81
C GLU A 1009 18.47 3.47 34.50
N GLU A 1010 18.56 4.22 33.41
CA GLU A 1010 17.51 5.12 32.93
C GLU A 1010 16.35 4.34 32.28
N LEU A 1011 15.12 4.65 32.65
CA LEU A 1011 13.91 3.97 32.16
C LEU A 1011 13.09 4.81 31.16
N LEU A 1012 13.29 6.12 31.11
CA LEU A 1012 12.69 7.03 30.12
C LEU A 1012 13.66 7.27 28.95
N TYR A 1013 13.14 7.35 27.73
CA TYR A 1013 13.94 7.72 26.57
C TYR A 1013 13.96 9.25 26.40
N LEU A 1014 15.16 9.85 26.44
CA LEU A 1014 15.40 11.24 26.04
C LEU A 1014 16.46 11.31 24.95
N SER A 1015 16.22 12.19 23.97
CA SER A 1015 17.15 12.49 22.88
C SER A 1015 18.27 13.43 23.30
N SER A 1016 19.42 13.31 22.64
CA SER A 1016 20.59 14.19 22.81
C SER A 1016 20.40 15.60 22.24
N LYS A 1017 19.34 15.87 21.47
CA LYS A 1017 19.05 17.16 20.83
C LYS A 1017 18.01 18.04 21.57
N PHE A 1018 17.59 17.66 22.79
CA PHE A 1018 16.45 18.27 23.50
C PHE A 1018 16.74 19.67 24.12
N SER A 1019 17.36 20.57 23.36
CA SER A 1019 17.87 21.87 23.83
C SER A 1019 17.45 23.09 23.00
N ASN A 1020 16.66 22.91 21.94
CA ASN A 1020 16.12 24.01 21.12
C ASN A 1020 14.60 24.19 21.34
N LEU A 1021 14.20 25.42 21.68
CA LEU A 1021 12.80 25.83 21.81
C LEU A 1021 12.17 26.03 20.43
N GLY A 1022 11.46 25.00 19.94
CA GLY A 1022 10.62 25.11 18.74
C GLY A 1022 9.36 25.96 18.98
N ALA A 1023 8.83 26.57 17.93
CA ALA A 1023 7.61 27.38 17.98
C ALA A 1023 6.35 26.59 17.55
N LEU A 1024 5.18 27.08 18.00
CA LEU A 1024 3.80 26.61 17.73
C LEU A 1024 3.25 25.52 18.68
N GLU A 1025 1.99 25.71 19.10
CA GLU A 1025 1.35 25.00 20.23
C GLU A 1025 0.55 23.74 19.85
N SER A 1026 1.15 22.85 19.06
CA SER A 1026 0.62 21.48 18.93
C SER A 1026 0.54 20.81 20.32
N HIS A 1027 -0.41 19.90 20.53
CA HIS A 1027 -0.63 19.17 21.80
C HIS A 1027 -0.99 20.02 23.04
N GLY A 1028 -1.44 21.26 22.84
CA GLY A 1028 -2.02 22.11 23.89
C GLY A 1028 -1.00 22.84 24.77
N PHE A 1029 -1.48 23.85 25.49
CA PHE A 1029 -0.64 24.88 26.09
C PHE A 1029 0.07 24.49 27.39
N ALA A 1030 -0.47 23.55 28.18
CA ALA A 1030 0.03 23.27 29.54
C ALA A 1030 1.49 22.76 29.61
N ARG A 1031 1.99 22.17 28.51
CA ARG A 1031 3.41 21.75 28.35
C ARG A 1031 4.37 22.92 28.08
N ASN A 1032 3.83 24.08 27.69
CA ASN A 1032 4.57 25.31 27.35
C ASN A 1032 4.53 26.35 28.49
N ARG A 1033 4.11 25.98 29.71
CA ARG A 1033 3.95 26.88 30.88
C ARG A 1033 4.80 26.44 32.06
N ILE A 1034 5.16 27.38 32.93
CA ILE A 1034 5.90 27.08 34.17
C ILE A 1034 4.90 26.64 35.26
N TRP A 1035 5.22 25.51 35.89
CA TRP A 1035 4.48 24.95 37.03
C TRP A 1035 5.10 25.40 38.35
N GLU A 1036 4.27 25.60 39.37
CA GLU A 1036 4.70 25.84 40.75
C GLU A 1036 4.71 24.54 41.56
N VAL A 1037 5.45 24.52 42.68
CA VAL A 1037 5.30 23.47 43.71
C VAL A 1037 4.14 23.84 44.63
N ASP A 1038 3.19 22.93 44.80
CA ASP A 1038 2.04 23.12 45.68
C ASP A 1038 2.43 22.89 47.15
N ALA A 1039 2.52 23.99 47.91
CA ALA A 1039 2.80 23.94 49.35
C ALA A 1039 1.60 23.50 50.20
N THR A 1040 0.41 23.32 49.61
CA THR A 1040 -0.84 22.98 50.30
C THR A 1040 -1.70 21.96 49.53
N PRO A 1041 -1.17 20.74 49.29
CA PRO A 1041 -1.90 19.70 48.57
C PRO A 1041 -3.06 19.13 49.40
N PRO A 1042 -4.23 18.86 48.81
CA PRO A 1042 -5.33 18.19 49.49
C PRO A 1042 -4.96 16.72 49.81
N PRO A 1043 -5.55 16.11 50.86
CA PRO A 1043 -5.23 14.73 51.24
C PRO A 1043 -5.66 13.74 50.14
N LEU A 1044 -4.67 13.06 49.55
CA LEU A 1044 -4.85 11.97 48.60
C LEU A 1044 -4.81 10.62 49.33
N PRO A 1045 -5.58 9.60 48.86
CA PRO A 1045 -5.57 8.27 49.45
C PRO A 1045 -4.22 7.57 49.23
N THR A 1046 -3.54 7.21 50.32
CA THR A 1046 -2.21 6.60 50.32
C THR A 1046 -2.28 5.07 50.22
N ASN A 1047 -1.72 4.51 49.15
CA ASN A 1047 -1.49 3.06 48.99
C ASN A 1047 0.01 2.68 49.02
N SER A 1048 0.93 3.66 48.99
CA SER A 1048 2.38 3.46 48.95
C SER A 1048 3.03 3.83 50.28
N SER A 1049 3.88 2.96 50.82
CA SER A 1049 4.69 3.19 52.05
C SER A 1049 5.93 4.09 51.83
N SER A 1050 5.86 5.01 50.86
CA SER A 1050 6.96 5.91 50.48
C SER A 1050 6.58 7.38 50.68
N ASN A 1051 7.50 8.14 51.27
CA ASN A 1051 7.38 9.58 51.46
C ASN A 1051 8.01 10.40 50.32
N ALA A 1052 8.44 9.74 49.24
CA ALA A 1052 9.12 10.37 48.10
C ALA A 1052 8.13 10.84 47.03
N PHE A 1053 7.59 12.04 47.18
CA PHE A 1053 6.73 12.69 46.18
C PHE A 1053 6.90 14.21 46.17
N VAL A 1054 6.47 14.84 45.07
CA VAL A 1054 6.25 16.28 44.94
C VAL A 1054 4.86 16.55 44.36
N ASP A 1055 4.20 17.61 44.82
CA ASP A 1055 2.97 18.12 44.22
C ASP A 1055 3.29 19.39 43.42
N LEU A 1056 2.81 19.44 42.17
CA LEU A 1056 2.90 20.60 41.30
C LEU A 1056 1.51 21.20 41.05
N ILE A 1057 1.45 22.50 40.76
CA ILE A 1057 0.23 23.22 40.42
C ILE A 1057 0.45 24.22 39.29
N LEU A 1058 -0.48 24.22 38.34
CA LEU A 1058 -0.63 25.19 37.25
C LEU A 1058 -1.97 25.91 37.39
N ARG A 1059 -1.94 27.23 37.21
CA ARG A 1059 -3.10 28.13 37.23
C ARG A 1059 -3.07 28.99 35.96
N PRO A 1060 -4.22 29.44 35.42
CA PRO A 1060 -4.25 30.25 34.21
C PRO A 1060 -3.52 31.58 34.38
N SER A 1061 -2.70 31.94 33.40
CA SER A 1061 -2.17 33.30 33.20
C SER A 1061 -3.15 34.16 32.39
N GLU A 1062 -2.89 35.48 32.31
CA GLU A 1062 -3.68 36.37 31.45
C GLU A 1062 -3.58 36.01 29.96
N ASP A 1063 -2.50 35.37 29.51
CA ASP A 1063 -2.35 34.89 28.13
C ASP A 1063 -3.10 33.58 27.89
N ASP A 1064 -3.14 32.68 28.87
CA ASP A 1064 -3.94 31.44 28.76
C ASP A 1064 -5.43 31.76 28.60
N LEU A 1065 -5.95 32.75 29.32
CA LEU A 1065 -7.34 33.19 29.22
C LEU A 1065 -7.71 33.83 27.86
N LYS A 1066 -6.73 34.17 27.02
CA LYS A 1066 -6.95 34.63 25.63
C LYS A 1066 -7.11 33.46 24.65
N ILE A 1067 -6.45 32.33 24.94
CA ILE A 1067 -6.43 31.13 24.09
C ILE A 1067 -7.55 30.17 24.52
N TRP A 1068 -7.74 29.99 25.83
CA TRP A 1068 -8.75 29.13 26.43
C TRP A 1068 -9.44 29.90 27.58
N PRO A 1069 -10.61 30.54 27.32
CA PRO A 1069 -11.22 31.52 28.23
C PRO A 1069 -11.97 30.86 29.41
N HIS A 1070 -11.25 30.02 30.16
CA HIS A 1070 -11.76 29.23 31.28
C HIS A 1070 -10.80 29.26 32.45
N ASN A 1071 -11.31 29.51 33.65
CA ASN A 1071 -10.56 29.40 34.89
C ASN A 1071 -10.50 27.93 35.30
N PHE A 1072 -9.28 27.43 35.47
CA PHE A 1072 -9.02 26.07 35.94
C PHE A 1072 -8.01 26.09 37.11
N GLU A 1073 -7.92 24.97 37.81
CA GLU A 1073 -6.78 24.63 38.67
C GLU A 1073 -6.31 23.23 38.27
N PHE A 1074 -5.07 23.10 37.84
CA PHE A 1074 -4.48 21.81 37.46
C PHE A 1074 -3.36 21.47 38.45
N ARG A 1075 -3.59 20.46 39.31
CA ARG A 1075 -2.57 19.89 40.19
C ARG A 1075 -2.05 18.57 39.64
N MET A 1076 -0.78 18.27 39.86
CA MET A 1076 -0.15 16.99 39.48
C MET A 1076 0.82 16.54 40.56
N ARG A 1077 0.55 15.39 41.20
CA ARG A 1077 1.55 14.70 42.04
C ARG A 1077 2.45 13.82 41.19
N VAL A 1078 3.75 13.87 41.43
CA VAL A 1078 4.73 12.88 40.95
C VAL A 1078 5.31 12.18 42.18
N ALA A 1079 5.23 10.85 42.23
CA ALA A 1079 5.65 10.03 43.39
C ALA A 1079 6.47 8.82 42.96
N LEU A 1080 7.46 8.47 43.79
CA LEU A 1080 8.36 7.32 43.63
C LEU A 1080 8.13 6.35 44.80
N GLY A 1081 7.52 5.20 44.54
CA GLY A 1081 7.21 4.19 45.56
C GLY A 1081 8.45 3.40 46.03
N SER A 1082 8.31 2.67 47.14
CA SER A 1082 9.42 1.95 47.79
C SER A 1082 9.90 0.70 47.04
N GLU A 1083 9.27 0.37 45.91
CA GLU A 1083 9.73 -0.65 44.94
C GLU A 1083 10.28 0.00 43.65
N GLY A 1084 10.50 1.32 43.64
CA GLY A 1084 10.97 2.08 42.48
C GLY A 1084 9.88 2.46 41.45
N GLU A 1085 8.62 2.15 41.73
CA GLU A 1085 7.45 2.51 40.90
C GLU A 1085 7.28 4.02 40.75
N LEU A 1086 7.08 4.53 39.53
CA LEU A 1086 6.75 5.93 39.28
C LEU A 1086 5.24 6.09 39.08
N THR A 1087 4.62 6.96 39.90
CA THR A 1087 3.20 7.29 39.83
C THR A 1087 3.02 8.78 39.53
N LEU A 1088 2.26 9.11 38.49
CA LEU A 1088 1.75 10.46 38.24
C LEU A 1088 0.25 10.49 38.59
N THR A 1089 -0.21 11.58 39.19
CA THR A 1089 -1.63 11.76 39.54
C THR A 1089 -2.06 13.19 39.25
N SER A 1090 -2.66 13.39 38.07
CA SER A 1090 -3.24 14.64 37.61
C SER A 1090 -4.66 14.86 38.15
N ARG A 1091 -4.98 16.11 38.52
CA ARG A 1091 -6.31 16.56 38.95
C ARG A 1091 -6.58 17.94 38.36
N ILE A 1092 -7.52 18.00 37.42
CA ILE A 1092 -7.98 19.26 36.80
C ILE A 1092 -9.35 19.60 37.38
N ARG A 1093 -9.50 20.84 37.87
CA ARG A 1093 -10.72 21.37 38.46
C ARG A 1093 -11.17 22.61 37.69
N ASN A 1094 -12.45 22.66 37.35
CA ASN A 1094 -13.09 23.89 36.86
C ASN A 1094 -13.28 24.89 38.02
N THR A 1095 -12.75 26.10 37.87
CA THR A 1095 -12.81 27.20 38.84
C THR A 1095 -13.53 28.45 38.32
N ASN A 1096 -14.27 28.33 37.20
CA ASN A 1096 -15.11 29.39 36.64
C ASN A 1096 -16.10 29.96 37.67
N SER A 1097 -15.94 31.24 37.99
CA SER A 1097 -16.84 31.99 38.88
C SER A 1097 -18.17 32.38 38.21
N ASP A 1098 -18.28 32.26 36.89
CA ASP A 1098 -19.49 32.53 36.10
C ASP A 1098 -20.42 31.31 35.93
N GLY A 1099 -20.03 30.15 36.46
CA GLY A 1099 -20.80 28.91 36.43
C GLY A 1099 -20.77 28.14 35.10
N LYS A 1100 -19.92 28.50 34.13
CA LYS A 1100 -19.82 27.75 32.87
C LYS A 1100 -19.04 26.42 33.02
N PRO A 1101 -19.53 25.30 32.46
CA PRO A 1101 -18.73 24.09 32.27
C PRO A 1101 -17.62 24.34 31.23
N PHE A 1102 -16.64 23.44 31.18
CA PHE A 1102 -15.70 23.35 30.06
C PHE A 1102 -15.39 21.90 29.70
N THR A 1103 -14.92 21.71 28.47
CA THR A 1103 -14.51 20.41 27.91
C THR A 1103 -13.04 20.50 27.52
N PHE A 1104 -12.28 19.42 27.73
CA PHE A 1104 -10.87 19.34 27.38
C PHE A 1104 -10.47 17.89 27.06
N THR A 1105 -9.36 17.73 26.32
CA THR A 1105 -8.66 16.47 26.11
C THR A 1105 -7.35 16.47 26.91
N PHE A 1106 -6.84 15.29 27.24
CA PHE A 1106 -5.63 15.16 28.08
C PHE A 1106 -4.87 13.86 27.76
N ALA A 1107 -3.53 13.96 27.71
CA ALA A 1107 -2.62 12.83 27.53
C ALA A 1107 -1.30 13.06 28.28
N TYR A 1108 -0.63 11.96 28.67
CA TYR A 1108 0.76 11.98 29.15
C TYR A 1108 1.69 11.46 28.04
N HIS A 1109 2.30 12.35 27.26
CA HIS A 1109 3.31 11.98 26.25
C HIS A 1109 4.54 11.35 26.94
N THR A 1110 4.65 10.03 26.91
CA THR A 1110 5.66 9.27 27.66
C THR A 1110 6.45 8.35 26.71
N TYR A 1111 7.77 8.47 26.72
CA TYR A 1111 8.66 7.80 25.77
C TYR A 1111 9.47 6.69 26.45
N PHE A 1112 9.31 5.46 25.96
CA PHE A 1112 9.97 4.26 26.51
C PHE A 1112 10.99 3.69 25.51
N ALA A 1113 12.05 3.08 26.03
CA ALA A 1113 13.09 2.40 25.24
C ALA A 1113 12.79 0.90 25.13
N VAL A 1114 11.96 0.51 24.15
CA VAL A 1114 11.26 -0.78 24.06
C VAL A 1114 11.00 -1.22 22.60
N SER A 1115 10.71 -2.51 22.37
CA SER A 1115 10.84 -3.12 21.03
C SER A 1115 9.70 -3.99 20.47
N ASP A 1116 8.60 -4.28 21.19
CA ASP A 1116 7.38 -4.93 20.62
C ASP A 1116 6.11 -4.73 21.50
N ILE A 1117 4.89 -4.71 20.91
CA ILE A 1117 3.61 -4.27 21.53
C ILE A 1117 2.36 -5.09 21.16
N SER A 1118 1.47 -5.32 22.14
CA SER A 1118 0.02 -5.52 21.93
C SER A 1118 -0.82 -5.00 23.13
N THR A 1119 -2.10 -4.64 22.92
CA THR A 1119 -2.85 -3.74 23.83
C THR A 1119 -4.11 -4.33 24.49
N PRO A 1120 -4.09 -4.43 25.83
CA PRO A 1120 -5.29 -4.29 26.68
C PRO A 1120 -5.05 -3.27 27.83
N THR A 1121 -5.93 -3.19 28.84
CA THR A 1121 -5.81 -2.25 30.00
C THR A 1121 -4.52 -2.41 30.84
N LYS A 1122 -3.84 -3.55 30.70
CA LYS A 1122 -2.45 -3.75 31.10
C LYS A 1122 -1.65 -4.05 29.83
N ILE A 1123 -1.05 -3.03 29.22
CA ILE A 1123 -0.14 -3.17 28.09
C ILE A 1123 1.17 -3.74 28.63
N ALA A 1124 1.74 -4.71 27.93
CA ALA A 1124 3.08 -5.23 28.20
C ALA A 1124 3.96 -4.96 26.98
N ILE A 1125 5.16 -4.44 27.23
CA ILE A 1125 6.13 -4.09 26.18
C ILE A 1125 7.38 -4.94 26.40
N LEU A 1126 7.77 -5.70 25.37
CA LEU A 1126 8.65 -6.85 25.50
C LEU A 1126 10.04 -6.56 24.93
N ASP A 1127 10.98 -6.21 25.80
CA ASP A 1127 12.38 -5.98 25.43
C ASP A 1127 13.15 -7.30 25.55
N HIS A 1128 13.09 -8.10 24.47
CA HIS A 1128 13.72 -9.43 24.41
C HIS A 1128 15.24 -9.38 24.41
N GLU A 1129 15.85 -8.31 23.88
CA GLU A 1129 17.31 -8.14 23.83
C GLU A 1129 17.86 -7.87 25.24
N LYS A 1130 17.25 -6.93 25.97
CA LYS A 1130 17.65 -6.56 27.35
C LYS A 1130 16.92 -7.37 28.43
N LYS A 1131 16.16 -8.40 28.01
CA LYS A 1131 15.44 -9.37 28.87
C LYS A 1131 14.59 -8.72 29.97
N ARG A 1132 13.81 -7.71 29.60
CA ARG A 1132 12.95 -6.94 30.52
C ARG A 1132 11.57 -6.73 29.92
N THR A 1133 10.56 -6.62 30.78
CA THR A 1133 9.18 -6.35 30.37
C THR A 1133 8.71 -5.07 31.05
N PHE A 1134 8.40 -4.06 30.25
CA PHE A 1134 7.70 -2.88 30.73
C PHE A 1134 6.21 -3.19 30.80
N VAL A 1135 5.55 -2.67 31.82
CA VAL A 1135 4.14 -2.89 32.13
C VAL A 1135 3.50 -1.54 32.34
N VAL A 1136 2.58 -1.19 31.44
CA VAL A 1136 1.77 0.03 31.49
C VAL A 1136 0.36 -0.36 31.89
N ARG A 1137 -0.06 0.05 33.08
CA ARG A 1137 -1.44 -0.11 33.57
C ARG A 1137 -2.13 1.23 33.52
N LYS A 1138 -3.31 1.27 32.91
CA LYS A 1138 -4.10 2.49 32.75
C LYS A 1138 -5.52 2.30 33.28
N ASP A 1139 -5.99 3.30 34.03
CA ASP A 1139 -7.31 3.37 34.63
C ASP A 1139 -7.89 4.78 34.42
N GLY A 1140 -9.21 4.90 34.24
CA GLY A 1140 -9.89 6.11 33.74
C GLY A 1140 -9.53 6.55 32.30
N LEU A 1141 -8.44 6.03 31.74
CA LEU A 1141 -7.93 6.24 30.39
C LEU A 1141 -8.35 5.07 29.49
N ALA A 1142 -9.37 5.28 28.66
CA ALA A 1142 -9.98 4.23 27.83
C ALA A 1142 -9.02 3.69 26.74
N ASP A 1143 -8.19 4.55 26.18
CA ASP A 1143 -7.51 4.33 24.89
C ASP A 1143 -5.99 4.20 25.06
N ALA A 1144 -5.30 3.77 24.00
CA ALA A 1144 -3.84 3.76 23.95
C ALA A 1144 -3.36 4.14 22.56
N VAL A 1145 -2.46 5.12 22.48
CA VAL A 1145 -1.78 5.51 21.23
C VAL A 1145 -0.42 4.84 21.19
N VAL A 1146 -0.12 4.17 20.08
CA VAL A 1146 1.14 3.47 19.85
C VAL A 1146 1.75 4.01 18.57
N TRP A 1147 2.95 4.56 18.65
CA TRP A 1147 3.62 5.08 17.45
C TRP A 1147 5.15 5.01 17.51
N ASN A 1148 5.73 4.91 16.31
CA ASN A 1148 7.14 5.02 16.04
C ASN A 1148 7.30 5.95 14.82
N PRO A 1149 8.26 6.88 14.80
CA PRO A 1149 8.38 7.83 13.70
C PRO A 1149 8.75 7.19 12.35
N TRP A 1150 9.45 6.06 12.38
CA TRP A 1150 10.14 5.45 11.22
C TRP A 1150 11.11 6.42 10.52
N GLU A 1151 11.93 5.88 9.61
CA GLU A 1151 13.06 6.60 8.99
C GLU A 1151 12.71 8.02 8.49
N LYS A 1152 11.54 8.19 7.83
CA LYS A 1152 11.14 9.47 7.26
C LYS A 1152 10.78 10.53 8.30
N LYS A 1153 10.03 10.21 9.37
CA LYS A 1153 9.77 11.22 10.43
C LYS A 1153 10.95 11.35 11.39
N SER A 1154 11.75 10.31 11.60
CA SER A 1154 12.97 10.37 12.44
C SER A 1154 13.97 11.42 11.92
N LYS A 1155 14.00 11.64 10.60
CA LYS A 1155 14.82 12.65 9.92
C LYS A 1155 14.19 14.04 9.84
N ALA A 1156 12.88 14.16 10.09
CA ALA A 1156 12.13 15.43 10.03
C ALA A 1156 11.82 16.02 11.42
N ILE A 1157 11.74 15.17 12.46
CA ILE A 1157 11.55 15.56 13.85
C ILE A 1157 12.91 16.02 14.38
N SER A 1158 13.08 17.34 14.55
CA SER A 1158 14.37 17.98 14.86
C SER A 1158 15.00 17.52 16.18
N ASP A 1159 14.17 17.10 17.13
CA ASP A 1159 14.54 16.56 18.43
C ASP A 1159 14.80 15.04 18.42
N LEU A 1160 14.75 14.36 17.27
CA LEU A 1160 15.27 13.00 17.09
C LEU A 1160 16.58 12.96 16.30
N GLY A 1161 17.33 11.87 16.43
CA GLY A 1161 18.31 11.42 15.45
C GLY A 1161 17.66 10.62 14.32
N ASP A 1162 18.28 10.68 13.15
CA ASP A 1162 17.88 10.03 11.89
C ASP A 1162 17.57 8.52 12.01
N GLU A 1163 18.19 7.86 12.98
CA GLU A 1163 18.14 6.41 13.21
C GLU A 1163 17.51 6.03 14.57
N ASP A 1164 17.11 7.00 15.41
CA ASP A 1164 16.59 6.75 16.76
C ASP A 1164 15.25 5.97 16.76
N TYR A 1165 14.51 6.02 15.64
CA TYR A 1165 13.35 5.16 15.41
C TYR A 1165 13.65 3.66 15.54
N LYS A 1166 14.93 3.22 15.50
CA LYS A 1166 15.35 1.83 15.74
C LYS A 1166 15.49 1.47 17.22
N GLN A 1167 15.36 2.43 18.15
CA GLN A 1167 15.64 2.25 19.58
C GLN A 1167 14.57 2.86 20.52
N MET A 1168 13.62 3.64 20.00
CA MET A 1168 12.48 4.19 20.78
C MET A 1168 11.11 3.72 20.25
N LEU A 1169 10.12 3.70 21.13
CA LEU A 1169 8.74 3.35 20.78
C LEU A 1169 7.78 4.01 21.79
N CYS A 1170 6.84 4.81 21.29
CA CYS A 1170 5.95 5.62 22.15
C CYS A 1170 4.66 4.85 22.44
N VAL A 1171 4.24 4.85 23.71
CA VAL A 1171 3.02 4.18 24.21
C VAL A 1171 2.32 5.09 25.20
N GLU A 1172 1.31 5.79 24.72
CA GLU A 1172 0.55 6.78 25.50
C GLU A 1172 -0.76 6.16 25.98
N ALA A 1173 -1.09 6.35 27.26
CA ALA A 1173 -2.42 6.01 27.78
C ALA A 1173 -3.33 7.25 27.72
N ALA A 1174 -4.47 7.13 27.06
CA ALA A 1174 -5.25 8.29 26.61
C ALA A 1174 -6.78 8.12 26.80
N ALA A 1175 -7.51 9.20 26.53
CA ALA A 1175 -8.96 9.21 26.36
C ALA A 1175 -9.31 10.18 25.22
N ILE A 1176 -9.42 9.63 24.01
CA ILE A 1176 -9.51 10.33 22.72
C ILE A 1176 -10.79 9.93 21.98
N GLU A 1177 -11.19 8.65 21.99
CA GLU A 1177 -12.40 8.17 21.27
C GLU A 1177 -13.68 8.85 21.81
N ARG A 1178 -13.66 9.31 23.08
CA ARG A 1178 -14.82 9.91 23.77
C ARG A 1178 -14.42 11.11 24.62
N PRO A 1179 -14.80 12.34 24.22
CA PRO A 1179 -14.51 13.55 24.99
C PRO A 1179 -15.09 13.55 26.41
N ILE A 1180 -14.29 13.97 27.38
CA ILE A 1180 -14.67 14.05 28.79
C ILE A 1180 -15.32 15.42 29.06
N THR A 1181 -16.55 15.42 29.57
CA THR A 1181 -17.31 16.64 29.92
C THR A 1181 -17.53 16.72 31.43
N LEU A 1182 -17.18 17.85 32.06
CA LEU A 1182 -17.37 18.10 33.50
C LEU A 1182 -18.20 19.35 33.76
N LYS A 1183 -19.20 19.23 34.65
CA LYS A 1183 -19.97 20.38 35.16
C LYS A 1183 -19.20 21.11 36.28
N PRO A 1184 -19.57 22.35 36.64
CA PRO A 1184 -18.94 23.06 37.75
C PRO A 1184 -18.97 22.24 39.06
N GLY A 1185 -17.79 21.92 39.59
CA GLY A 1185 -17.62 21.10 40.79
C GLY A 1185 -17.47 19.59 40.57
N GLU A 1186 -17.60 19.08 39.35
CA GLU A 1186 -17.29 17.68 39.02
C GLU A 1186 -15.77 17.48 38.79
N GLU A 1187 -15.30 16.24 38.91
CA GLU A 1187 -13.88 15.85 38.85
C GLU A 1187 -13.72 14.54 38.09
N TRP A 1188 -12.86 14.51 37.07
CA TRP A 1188 -12.42 13.29 36.38
C TRP A 1188 -11.05 12.83 36.89
N LYS A 1189 -10.77 11.53 36.78
CA LYS A 1189 -9.49 10.92 37.17
C LYS A 1189 -9.04 9.89 36.14
N GLY A 1190 -7.86 10.11 35.59
CA GLY A 1190 -7.07 9.07 34.93
C GLY A 1190 -5.86 8.71 35.80
N ARG A 1191 -5.44 7.44 35.78
CA ARG A 1191 -4.24 6.95 36.49
C ARG A 1191 -3.40 6.10 35.55
N LEU A 1192 -2.10 6.37 35.55
CA LEU A 1192 -1.08 5.61 34.84
C LEU A 1192 -0.10 5.03 35.86
N GLU A 1193 0.15 3.73 35.79
CA GLU A 1193 1.08 2.99 36.66
C GLU A 1193 2.08 2.24 35.77
N LEU A 1194 3.37 2.51 35.99
CA LEU A 1194 4.47 2.06 35.15
C LEU A 1194 5.43 1.20 35.98
N SER A 1195 5.82 0.05 35.44
CA SER A 1195 6.80 -0.84 36.08
C SER A 1195 7.64 -1.57 35.04
N ALA A 1196 8.92 -1.79 35.33
CA ALA A 1196 9.82 -2.59 34.50
C ALA A 1196 10.25 -3.81 35.32
N VAL A 1197 9.93 -5.02 34.86
CA VAL A 1197 10.24 -6.27 35.57
C VAL A 1197 11.27 -7.11 34.81
N PRO A 1198 12.18 -7.81 35.50
CA PRO A 1198 13.08 -8.79 34.87
C PRO A 1198 12.27 -9.86 34.12
N SER A 1199 12.60 -10.10 32.85
CA SER A 1199 11.83 -10.99 32.00
C SER A 1199 12.53 -12.34 31.82
N SER A 1200 11.97 -13.36 32.45
CA SER A 1200 12.30 -14.77 32.15
C SER A 1200 11.77 -15.24 30.79
N TYR A 1201 11.01 -14.41 30.07
CA TYR A 1201 10.45 -14.69 28.74
C TYR A 1201 11.49 -14.56 27.61
N SER A 1202 12.69 -15.11 27.81
CA SER A 1202 13.66 -15.39 26.74
C SER A 1202 13.45 -16.79 26.13
N SER A 1203 12.19 -17.19 25.99
CA SER A 1203 11.72 -18.34 25.19
C SER A 1203 10.39 -17.96 24.54
N GLY A 1204 10.13 -18.47 23.34
CA GLY A 1204 9.05 -17.99 22.45
C GLY A 1204 7.64 -18.44 22.88
N GLN A 1205 7.13 -17.94 24.00
CA GLN A 1205 5.80 -18.29 24.54
C GLN A 1205 4.77 -17.15 24.52
N LEU A 1206 5.10 -16.00 23.92
CA LEU A 1206 4.21 -14.83 23.85
C LEU A 1206 3.50 -14.73 22.49
N ASP A 1207 2.73 -15.77 22.18
CA ASP A 1207 1.66 -15.73 21.17
C ASP A 1207 0.52 -14.82 21.69
N PRO A 1208 0.15 -13.73 20.98
CA PRO A 1208 -0.96 -12.85 21.36
C PRO A 1208 -2.29 -13.57 21.65
N LYS A 1209 -2.53 -14.73 21.00
CA LYS A 1209 -3.77 -15.51 21.16
C LYS A 1209 -3.92 -16.08 22.57
N LYS A 1210 -2.82 -16.46 23.25
CA LYS A 1210 -2.88 -16.96 24.63
C LYS A 1210 -3.18 -15.83 25.64
N VAL A 1211 -2.70 -14.61 25.39
CA VAL A 1211 -3.02 -13.44 26.23
C VAL A 1211 -4.50 -13.10 26.16
N LEU A 1212 -5.09 -13.12 24.95
CA LEU A 1212 -6.53 -12.92 24.74
C LEU A 1212 -7.36 -14.00 25.45
N HIS A 1213 -6.85 -15.24 25.55
CA HIS A 1213 -7.52 -16.31 26.25
C HIS A 1213 -7.55 -16.11 27.77
N ALA A 1214 -6.40 -15.76 28.38
CA ALA A 1214 -6.31 -15.48 29.82
C ALA A 1214 -7.26 -14.35 30.26
N MET A 1215 -7.52 -13.37 29.39
CA MET A 1215 -8.51 -12.32 29.65
C MET A 1215 -9.95 -12.85 29.59
N LYS A 1216 -10.31 -13.64 28.57
CA LYS A 1216 -11.64 -14.28 28.47
C LYS A 1216 -11.95 -15.19 29.68
N LYS A 1217 -10.93 -15.88 30.20
CA LYS A 1217 -11.04 -16.73 31.41
C LYS A 1217 -11.37 -15.92 32.67
N ARG A 1218 -10.65 -14.82 32.92
CA ARG A 1218 -10.94 -13.91 34.05
C ARG A 1218 -12.31 -13.25 33.99
N VAL A 1219 -12.81 -12.93 32.79
CA VAL A 1219 -14.18 -12.41 32.62
C VAL A 1219 -15.23 -13.46 33.00
N LYS A 1220 -15.01 -14.76 32.74
CA LYS A 1220 -15.90 -15.84 33.21
C LYS A 1220 -15.89 -16.02 34.73
N GLU A 1221 -14.73 -15.90 35.38
CA GLU A 1221 -14.63 -16.02 36.85
C GLU A 1221 -15.29 -14.84 37.58
N GLY A 1222 -15.20 -13.62 37.01
CA GLY A 1222 -15.86 -12.42 37.54
C GLY A 1222 -17.39 -12.46 37.55
N VAL A 1223 -18.03 -13.44 36.90
CA VAL A 1223 -19.50 -13.63 36.84
C VAL A 1223 -19.95 -14.75 37.82
N LYS A 1224 -19.07 -15.21 38.72
CA LYS A 1224 -19.37 -16.19 39.78
C LYS A 1224 -19.02 -15.71 41.20
N ARG A 1225 -19.13 -14.40 41.45
CA ARG A 1225 -19.17 -13.79 42.80
C ARG A 1225 -20.23 -12.69 42.85
#